data_AF-A0A9P7NC61-F1
#
_entry.id   AF-A0A9P7NC61-F1
#
_cell.length_a   1.000
_cell.length_b   1.000
_cell.length_c   1.000
_cell.angle_alpha   90.00
_cell.angle_beta   90.00
_cell.angle_gamma   90.00
#
_symmetry.space_group_name_H-M   'P 1'
#
loop_
_entity.id
_entity.type
_entity.pdbx_description
1 polymer ?
#
loop_
_entity_poly.entity_id
_entity_poly.type
_entity_poly.pdbx_seq_one_letter_code
_entity_poly.pdbx_strand_id
1 'polypeptide(L)'
;MPVLFASVCDLLDECHRLHIAKKPNARAVFQWFRQHRGFLNAPNTDLAALLSTLLPEKRSDRVYCIKTPTLEKLIGKALMLGASRLVELSLYKRPRQGVDLADCVERILTATPNPLYSEQDQVTVEDIDQVLHGIASNVVWSSPCIRAHQTTSTRDDLHSIYRRLSAREAKWFTRLVLKEYRPLILDSGLIYRCCHPALPLILKVQDDFATAIKTLQTLKSSSSPGFDRYPAVRGKSLTMVEPKLGVKVGRQNWIKGRSIKHCLDMGHGRMSVEDKIDGEYCQFHVSIINGKLQIQIFSKSGKDSTEDRYKLNGIITKSIGFGRSDCTVRHNCILEGELVVHDDVENKILPFHKIRNHVVRRGRLINVDLDSPPRSYENLMIVFYDILFLDHQSLLDVCHSERFHILERTIRCEKGRAELVKRILVDFHRPTGASELRKAFARVITAKGEGLVLKPDQPYFDFHNHKGSLSGSCIKLKKEYIGTFGDVGDFAVVGAGFNSAKARSYQIANLPWTVFYVGCLNNKEEVRRWGVTPEFTVVSAVEVPESLLGMLIVHGNMASIPLDMNTMTKLHIPKGIEADAPLQFAFQNPPVFDMRCFSFDKPGNTGFWTLRFPTVSKIHFDRDFSDAVTFDELQAMARDARATPDLEDSQENLDWIAKLEGADPRGRAMDALSQLTATTMPTPSPRRSRTPLSPSIRSHSGSPEVAGKHFRWPSVGMSVKSLPTPPTSSLPEPERQPTTEQTPGRDRKRKVVVQSPPSSPSVKRRNTATSRSSPTVATGTKRREPLQGVDGNSSQQPTTTRTLFAGAVDAGHSAGTTADDEREDRQQPQATSAREGEKEKKKQGPPFEHTAAVSCLQVTIPSSSEEASQPRRPATKPVCAFAAGKCHLFGSTVLLAASALADSAARSALLEEHGLADTAVDMDEWFAANRFGASAALGIRKSRHRVLILVDTVQMGRETQKVLASVELTRRDLPRKTRGWIAVYDWRVLQHLGVMEDDSVKEKYFDGFQDPWRRWYCGIV
;
A
#
# COMPACT_ATOMS: atom_id res chain seq x y z
N MET A 1 -7.60 27.34 -24.22
CA MET A 1 -9.04 27.42 -23.89
C MET A 1 -9.32 26.25 -22.98
N PRO A 2 -10.07 26.43 -21.89
CA PRO A 2 -10.34 25.35 -20.95
C PRO A 2 -10.90 24.11 -21.64
N VAL A 3 -10.50 22.92 -21.19
CA VAL A 3 -10.97 21.67 -21.80
C VAL A 3 -12.28 21.27 -21.13
N LEU A 4 -13.38 21.26 -21.89
CA LEU A 4 -14.67 20.80 -21.39
C LEU A 4 -14.59 19.35 -20.89
N PHE A 5 -15.02 19.13 -19.65
CA PHE A 5 -15.00 17.80 -19.04
C PHE A 5 -15.95 16.83 -19.76
N ALA A 6 -17.05 17.33 -20.32
CA ALA A 6 -17.95 16.61 -21.24
C ALA A 6 -17.18 15.91 -22.37
N SER A 7 -16.24 16.60 -23.04
CA SER A 7 -15.45 16.05 -24.14
C SER A 7 -14.48 14.95 -23.68
N VAL A 8 -13.97 15.03 -22.45
CA VAL A 8 -13.17 13.95 -21.85
C VAL A 8 -14.06 12.76 -21.49
N CYS A 9 -15.29 12.99 -21.05
CA CYS A 9 -16.27 11.93 -20.79
C CYS A 9 -16.69 11.18 -22.06
N ASP A 10 -16.76 11.85 -23.23
CA ASP A 10 -16.95 11.17 -24.53
C ASP A 10 -15.84 10.14 -24.80
N LEU A 11 -14.58 10.51 -24.54
CA LEU A 11 -13.44 9.60 -24.69
C LEU A 11 -13.51 8.44 -23.70
N LEU A 12 -13.83 8.71 -22.43
CA LEU A 12 -13.89 7.70 -21.38
C LEU A 12 -15.02 6.69 -21.64
N ASP A 13 -16.21 7.13 -22.05
CA ASP A 13 -17.32 6.23 -22.40
C ASP A 13 -17.01 5.39 -23.65
N GLU A 14 -16.46 5.97 -24.72
CA GLU A 14 -16.07 5.18 -25.90
C GLU A 14 -14.97 4.16 -25.58
N CYS A 15 -13.97 4.55 -24.79
CA CYS A 15 -12.91 3.62 -24.37
C CYS A 15 -13.42 2.52 -23.43
N HIS A 16 -14.40 2.81 -22.56
CA HIS A 16 -15.06 1.84 -21.69
C HIS A 16 -15.95 0.88 -22.49
N ARG A 17 -16.72 1.39 -23.46
CA ARG A 17 -17.54 0.60 -24.40
C ARG A 17 -16.66 -0.35 -25.24
N LEU A 18 -15.52 0.13 -25.72
CA LEU A 18 -14.54 -0.71 -26.42
C LEU A 18 -13.94 -1.78 -25.50
N HIS A 19 -13.60 -1.45 -24.25
CA HIS A 19 -13.13 -2.42 -23.26
C HIS A 19 -14.16 -3.54 -23.02
N ILE A 20 -15.44 -3.20 -22.78
CA ILE A 20 -16.52 -4.19 -22.59
C ILE A 20 -16.64 -5.09 -23.83
N ALA A 21 -16.51 -4.51 -25.03
CA ALA A 21 -16.52 -5.25 -26.29
C ALA A 21 -15.22 -6.04 -26.58
N LYS A 22 -14.30 -6.15 -25.62
CA LYS A 22 -12.95 -6.78 -25.73
C LYS A 22 -12.11 -6.23 -26.89
N LYS A 23 -12.24 -4.93 -27.18
CA LYS A 23 -11.56 -4.21 -28.29
C LYS A 23 -10.54 -3.20 -27.76
N PRO A 24 -9.40 -2.99 -28.47
CA PRO A 24 -8.38 -2.04 -28.06
C PRO A 24 -8.88 -0.59 -28.21
N ASN A 25 -8.77 0.20 -27.14
CA ASN A 25 -9.18 1.61 -27.08
C ASN A 25 -8.18 2.59 -27.72
N ALA A 26 -6.95 2.17 -28.01
CA ALA A 26 -5.86 3.01 -28.51
C ALA A 26 -6.21 3.85 -29.76
N ARG A 27 -7.04 3.30 -30.66
CA ARG A 27 -7.52 4.02 -31.85
C ARG A 27 -8.48 5.17 -31.49
N ALA A 28 -9.37 4.98 -30.52
CA ALA A 28 -10.29 6.01 -30.06
C ALA A 28 -9.53 7.15 -29.37
N VAL A 29 -8.58 6.83 -28.49
CA VAL A 29 -7.67 7.81 -27.86
C VAL A 29 -6.95 8.66 -28.93
N PHE A 30 -6.33 8.01 -29.92
CA PHE A 30 -5.63 8.74 -30.99
C PHE A 30 -6.58 9.60 -31.84
N GLN A 31 -7.79 9.11 -32.17
CA GLN A 31 -8.77 9.87 -32.95
C GLN A 31 -9.28 11.10 -32.16
N TRP A 32 -9.57 10.94 -30.87
CA TRP A 32 -9.99 12.04 -29.99
C TRP A 32 -8.92 13.13 -29.90
N PHE A 33 -7.67 12.78 -29.56
CA PHE A 33 -6.56 13.74 -29.49
C PHE A 33 -6.28 14.44 -30.83
N ARG A 34 -6.60 13.80 -31.96
CA ARG A 34 -6.50 14.40 -33.30
C ARG A 34 -7.65 15.36 -33.60
N GLN A 35 -8.88 15.03 -33.23
CA GLN A 35 -10.06 15.90 -33.38
C GLN A 35 -9.93 17.17 -32.52
N HIS A 36 -9.53 17.00 -31.26
CA HIS A 36 -9.44 18.05 -30.25
C HIS A 36 -8.12 18.86 -30.35
N ARG A 37 -7.28 18.59 -31.37
CA ARG A 37 -5.90 19.11 -31.46
C ARG A 37 -5.80 20.64 -31.52
N GLY A 38 -6.83 21.32 -32.01
CA GLY A 38 -6.86 22.79 -32.11
C GLY A 38 -6.71 23.47 -30.75
N PHE A 39 -7.64 23.22 -29.82
CA PHE A 39 -7.57 23.83 -28.48
C PHE A 39 -6.52 23.18 -27.58
N LEU A 40 -6.17 21.90 -27.77
CA LEU A 40 -5.07 21.24 -27.06
C LEU A 40 -3.68 21.84 -27.38
N ASN A 41 -3.57 22.58 -28.49
CA ASN A 41 -2.39 23.36 -28.85
C ASN A 41 -2.49 24.84 -28.43
N ALA A 42 -3.64 25.33 -27.95
CA ALA A 42 -3.81 26.74 -27.58
C ALA A 42 -2.97 27.07 -26.33
N PRO A 43 -2.41 28.29 -26.22
CA PRO A 43 -1.44 28.64 -25.18
C PRO A 43 -2.03 28.67 -23.77
N ASN A 44 -3.35 28.85 -23.66
CA ASN A 44 -4.12 28.94 -22.41
C ASN A 44 -4.94 27.66 -22.14
N THR A 45 -4.34 26.48 -22.31
CA THR A 45 -4.98 25.17 -22.07
C THR A 45 -4.11 24.38 -21.09
N ASP A 46 -4.64 23.94 -19.95
CA ASP A 46 -3.82 23.22 -18.97
C ASP A 46 -3.72 21.73 -19.31
N LEU A 47 -2.63 21.40 -19.98
CA LEU A 47 -2.29 20.03 -20.34
C LEU A 47 -1.94 19.16 -19.11
N ALA A 48 -1.51 19.73 -17.99
CA ALA A 48 -1.30 19.00 -16.74
C ALA A 48 -2.63 18.69 -16.02
N ALA A 49 -3.62 19.58 -16.07
CA ALA A 49 -4.99 19.32 -15.60
C ALA A 49 -5.67 18.20 -16.43
N LEU A 50 -5.53 18.24 -17.76
CA LEU A 50 -6.01 17.16 -18.64
C LEU A 50 -5.32 15.82 -18.35
N LEU A 51 -4.00 15.81 -18.16
CA LEU A 51 -3.26 14.60 -17.78
C LEU A 51 -3.68 14.07 -16.41
N SER A 52 -3.96 14.96 -15.45
CA SER A 52 -4.46 14.60 -14.10
C SER A 52 -5.87 14.02 -14.14
N THR A 53 -6.68 14.45 -15.11
CA THR A 53 -8.04 13.94 -15.36
C THR A 53 -8.01 12.57 -16.06
N LEU A 54 -7.13 12.38 -17.05
CA LEU A 54 -7.03 11.12 -17.79
C LEU A 54 -6.25 10.02 -17.05
N LEU A 55 -5.29 10.40 -16.21
CA LEU A 55 -4.36 9.50 -15.51
C LEU A 55 -4.27 9.85 -14.01
N PRO A 56 -5.38 9.81 -13.26
CA PRO A 56 -5.44 10.27 -11.87
C PRO A 56 -4.58 9.42 -10.92
N GLU A 57 -4.25 8.19 -11.29
CA GLU A 57 -3.37 7.30 -10.53
C GLU A 57 -1.91 7.76 -10.54
N LYS A 58 -1.51 8.64 -11.47
CA LYS A 58 -0.20 9.30 -11.49
C LYS A 58 -0.08 10.42 -10.46
N ARG A 59 -1.20 11.01 -10.02
CA ARG A 59 -1.21 12.08 -9.01
C ARG A 59 -1.05 11.53 -7.59
N SER A 60 0.04 10.83 -7.33
CA SER A 60 0.38 10.29 -5.99
C SER A 60 0.76 11.39 -4.97
N ASP A 61 0.99 12.60 -5.46
CA ASP A 61 1.23 13.84 -4.72
C ASP A 61 -0.02 14.38 -4.02
N ARG A 62 -1.22 14.17 -4.60
CA ARG A 62 -2.50 14.66 -4.07
C ARG A 62 -3.26 13.55 -3.34
N VAL A 63 -3.55 13.74 -2.05
CA VAL A 63 -4.37 12.83 -1.24
C VAL A 63 -5.62 13.57 -0.78
N TYR A 64 -6.81 13.10 -1.17
CA TYR A 64 -8.08 13.74 -0.79
C TYR A 64 -8.67 13.23 0.54
N CYS A 65 -8.19 12.06 1.01
CA CYS A 65 -8.77 11.30 2.13
C CYS A 65 -10.30 11.07 2.00
N ILE A 66 -10.78 10.90 0.77
CA ILE A 66 -12.16 10.52 0.42
C ILE A 66 -12.14 9.06 -0.04
N LYS A 67 -13.04 8.23 0.50
CA LYS A 67 -13.33 6.86 0.03
C LYS A 67 -14.80 6.77 -0.35
N THR A 68 -15.23 5.69 -1.02
CA THR A 68 -16.60 5.49 -1.53
C THR A 68 -17.71 5.84 -0.52
N PRO A 69 -17.68 5.40 0.76
CA PRO A 69 -18.72 5.75 1.75
C PRO A 69 -18.69 7.22 2.21
N THR A 70 -17.57 7.92 2.03
CA THR A 70 -17.47 9.37 2.26
C THR A 70 -18.03 10.13 1.06
N LEU A 71 -17.69 9.69 -0.15
CA LEU A 71 -18.15 10.32 -1.39
C LEU A 71 -19.66 10.16 -1.58
N GLU A 72 -20.21 9.00 -1.27
CA GLU A 72 -21.66 8.74 -1.23
C GLU A 72 -22.40 9.78 -0.36
N LYS A 73 -21.87 10.10 0.82
CA LYS A 73 -22.45 11.11 1.73
C LYS A 73 -22.33 12.53 1.19
N LEU A 74 -21.24 12.86 0.51
CA LEU A 74 -21.06 14.17 -0.14
C LEU A 74 -22.01 14.32 -1.34
N ILE A 75 -22.16 13.29 -2.17
CA ILE A 75 -23.11 13.29 -3.31
C ILE A 75 -24.55 13.40 -2.82
N GLY A 76 -24.94 12.62 -1.80
CA GLY A 76 -26.28 12.69 -1.21
C GLY A 76 -26.64 14.09 -0.69
N LYS A 77 -25.66 14.82 -0.13
CA LYS A 77 -25.80 16.24 0.24
C LYS A 77 -25.83 17.18 -0.98
N ALA A 78 -24.91 17.00 -1.93
CA ALA A 78 -24.80 17.84 -3.12
C ALA A 78 -26.12 17.90 -3.89
N LEU A 79 -26.69 16.72 -4.18
CA LEU A 79 -27.91 16.53 -4.96
C LEU A 79 -29.18 16.51 -4.09
N MET A 80 -29.06 16.81 -2.79
CA MET A 80 -30.17 16.92 -1.82
C MET A 80 -31.13 15.72 -1.84
N LEU A 81 -30.55 14.51 -1.87
CA LEU A 81 -31.30 13.27 -2.12
C LEU A 81 -32.18 12.85 -0.92
N GLY A 82 -33.47 12.64 -1.19
CA GLY A 82 -34.40 12.01 -0.24
C GLY A 82 -34.11 10.51 -0.01
N ALA A 83 -34.71 9.93 1.03
CA ALA A 83 -34.39 8.59 1.53
C ALA A 83 -34.45 7.47 0.47
N SER A 84 -35.42 7.49 -0.45
CA SER A 84 -35.53 6.52 -1.56
C SER A 84 -34.33 6.60 -2.52
N ARG A 85 -33.92 7.81 -2.90
CA ARG A 85 -32.74 8.05 -3.75
C ARG A 85 -31.42 7.76 -3.03
N LEU A 86 -31.37 7.88 -1.69
CA LEU A 86 -30.22 7.42 -0.90
C LEU A 86 -30.09 5.89 -0.88
N VAL A 87 -31.20 5.16 -0.86
CA VAL A 87 -31.20 3.68 -1.03
C VAL A 87 -30.72 3.29 -2.43
N GLU A 88 -31.14 4.04 -3.46
CA GLU A 88 -30.65 3.87 -4.84
C GLU A 88 -29.14 4.15 -4.97
N LEU A 89 -28.66 5.25 -4.36
CA LEU A 89 -27.23 5.60 -4.32
C LEU A 89 -26.41 4.53 -3.59
N SER A 90 -27.00 3.84 -2.61
CA SER A 90 -26.40 2.73 -1.87
C SER A 90 -26.40 1.38 -2.61
N LEU A 91 -26.99 1.25 -3.80
CA LEU A 91 -27.13 -0.05 -4.49
C LEU A 91 -25.80 -0.75 -4.77
N TYR A 92 -24.71 0.00 -4.99
CA TYR A 92 -23.36 -0.56 -5.19
C TYR A 92 -22.87 -1.45 -4.04
N LYS A 93 -23.41 -1.28 -2.82
CA LYS A 93 -23.05 -2.11 -1.66
C LYS A 93 -23.62 -3.52 -1.73
N ARG A 94 -24.68 -3.72 -2.51
CA ARG A 94 -25.34 -5.03 -2.64
C ARG A 94 -24.57 -5.87 -3.66
N PRO A 95 -24.12 -7.09 -3.30
CA PRO A 95 -23.52 -8.01 -4.26
C PRO A 95 -24.45 -8.31 -5.44
N ARG A 96 -23.86 -8.87 -6.50
CA ARG A 96 -24.55 -9.27 -7.75
C ARG A 96 -25.16 -8.14 -8.59
N GLN A 97 -25.23 -6.89 -8.12
CA GLN A 97 -25.85 -5.77 -8.86
C GLN A 97 -25.06 -5.28 -10.09
N GLY A 98 -23.77 -5.62 -10.21
CA GLY A 98 -22.93 -5.26 -11.36
C GLY A 98 -22.57 -3.78 -11.51
N VAL A 99 -22.84 -2.95 -10.49
CA VAL A 99 -22.65 -1.48 -10.51
C VAL A 99 -21.71 -0.99 -9.41
N ASP A 100 -21.02 0.12 -9.69
CA ASP A 100 -20.32 0.93 -8.70
C ASP A 100 -21.13 2.18 -8.27
N LEU A 101 -20.57 2.99 -7.35
CA LEU A 101 -21.19 4.24 -6.91
C LEU A 101 -21.46 5.20 -8.10
N ALA A 102 -20.56 5.25 -9.09
CA ALA A 102 -20.66 6.16 -10.22
C ALA A 102 -21.80 5.77 -11.18
N ASP A 103 -22.08 4.47 -11.36
CA ASP A 103 -23.27 4.03 -12.12
C ASP A 103 -24.57 4.32 -11.35
N CYS A 104 -24.54 4.28 -10.01
CA CYS A 104 -25.69 4.67 -9.18
C CYS A 104 -25.98 6.18 -9.31
N VAL A 105 -24.93 7.01 -9.37
CA VAL A 105 -25.02 8.45 -9.65
C VAL A 105 -25.60 8.72 -11.04
N GLU A 106 -25.13 7.99 -12.07
CA GLU A 106 -25.65 8.13 -13.44
C GLU A 106 -27.14 7.81 -13.52
N ARG A 107 -27.61 6.73 -12.87
CA ARG A 107 -29.03 6.37 -12.81
C ARG A 107 -29.87 7.45 -12.16
N ILE A 108 -29.42 7.97 -11.03
CA ILE A 108 -30.13 9.03 -10.29
C ILE A 108 -30.29 10.27 -11.16
N LEU A 109 -29.20 10.77 -11.74
CA LEU A 109 -29.19 11.97 -12.58
C LEU A 109 -29.79 11.76 -13.99
N THR A 110 -29.98 10.52 -14.44
CA THR A 110 -30.72 10.23 -15.67
C THR A 110 -32.23 10.31 -15.44
N ALA A 111 -32.71 9.83 -14.27
CA ALA A 111 -34.12 9.91 -13.89
C ALA A 111 -34.52 11.25 -13.24
N THR A 112 -33.56 12.05 -12.78
CA THR A 112 -33.76 13.44 -12.34
C THR A 112 -32.49 14.24 -12.68
N PRO A 113 -32.40 14.78 -13.90
CA PRO A 113 -31.27 15.63 -14.30
C PRO A 113 -31.10 16.85 -13.40
N ASN A 114 -29.84 17.27 -13.26
CA ASN A 114 -29.54 18.62 -12.80
C ASN A 114 -30.15 19.67 -13.77
N PRO A 115 -30.36 20.92 -13.32
CA PRO A 115 -30.77 22.01 -14.21
C PRO A 115 -29.87 22.15 -15.43
N LEU A 116 -30.41 22.63 -16.55
CA LEU A 116 -29.61 23.05 -17.69
C LEU A 116 -29.00 24.42 -17.35
N TYR A 117 -27.68 24.49 -17.32
CA TYR A 117 -26.93 25.73 -17.11
C TYR A 117 -26.50 26.36 -18.45
N SER A 118 -25.96 27.58 -18.42
CA SER A 118 -25.47 28.26 -19.63
C SER A 118 -24.18 27.63 -20.17
N GLU A 119 -23.75 28.01 -21.37
CA GLU A 119 -22.44 27.60 -21.89
C GLU A 119 -21.27 28.10 -21.01
N GLN A 120 -21.47 29.18 -20.25
CA GLN A 120 -20.48 29.75 -19.33
C GLN A 120 -20.34 28.94 -18.03
N ASP A 121 -21.32 28.09 -17.72
CA ASP A 121 -21.36 27.25 -16.51
C ASP A 121 -20.83 25.83 -16.75
N GLN A 122 -20.44 25.46 -17.97
CA GLN A 122 -19.94 24.11 -18.26
C GLN A 122 -18.67 23.81 -17.44
N VAL A 123 -18.53 22.58 -16.93
CA VAL A 123 -17.39 22.20 -16.09
C VAL A 123 -16.19 21.84 -16.95
N THR A 124 -15.04 22.41 -16.61
CA THR A 124 -13.76 22.20 -17.31
C THR A 124 -12.85 21.25 -16.52
N VAL A 125 -11.83 20.68 -17.17
CA VAL A 125 -10.79 19.91 -16.45
C VAL A 125 -9.96 20.82 -15.55
N GLU A 126 -9.82 22.09 -15.91
CA GLU A 126 -9.17 23.12 -15.09
C GLU A 126 -9.94 23.39 -13.78
N ASP A 127 -11.27 23.57 -13.82
CA ASP A 127 -12.11 23.70 -12.61
C ASP A 127 -11.92 22.50 -11.67
N ILE A 128 -11.96 21.30 -12.25
CA ILE A 128 -11.82 20.02 -11.54
C ILE A 128 -10.43 19.90 -10.91
N ASP A 129 -9.37 20.22 -11.65
CA ASP A 129 -8.01 20.11 -11.15
C ASP A 129 -7.73 21.11 -10.02
N GLN A 130 -8.28 22.33 -10.11
CA GLN A 130 -8.22 23.37 -9.08
C GLN A 130 -8.93 22.94 -7.78
N VAL A 131 -10.17 22.46 -7.85
CA VAL A 131 -10.92 22.00 -6.66
C VAL A 131 -10.24 20.77 -6.04
N LEU A 132 -9.79 19.80 -6.85
CA LEU A 132 -9.06 18.64 -6.35
C LEU A 132 -7.66 19.00 -5.79
N HIS A 133 -7.03 20.06 -6.29
CA HIS A 133 -5.78 20.58 -5.73
C HIS A 133 -6.01 21.22 -4.35
N GLY A 134 -7.01 22.09 -4.21
CA GLY A 134 -7.35 22.73 -2.94
C GLY A 134 -7.77 21.73 -1.84
N ILE A 135 -8.58 20.73 -2.20
CA ILE A 135 -8.92 19.62 -1.29
C ILE A 135 -7.66 18.84 -0.88
N ALA A 136 -6.66 18.71 -1.75
CA ALA A 136 -5.41 18.02 -1.45
C ALA A 136 -4.41 18.86 -0.63
N SER A 137 -4.35 20.19 -0.81
CA SER A 137 -3.42 21.06 -0.08
C SER A 137 -3.78 21.14 1.41
N ASN A 138 -5.08 21.08 1.72
CA ASN A 138 -5.62 20.99 3.07
C ASN A 138 -5.51 19.58 3.72
N VAL A 139 -4.86 18.61 3.07
CA VAL A 139 -4.67 17.25 3.62
C VAL A 139 -3.20 16.97 3.92
N VAL A 140 -2.90 16.73 5.22
CA VAL A 140 -1.55 16.41 5.74
C VAL A 140 -0.84 15.27 4.98
N TRP A 141 -1.59 14.30 4.44
CA TRP A 141 -1.05 13.15 3.71
C TRP A 141 -0.49 13.47 2.32
N SER A 142 -0.91 14.58 1.70
CA SER A 142 -0.39 15.07 0.40
C SER A 142 1.10 15.47 0.48
N SER A 143 1.76 15.53 -0.67
CA SER A 143 3.15 16.00 -0.79
C SER A 143 3.33 17.44 -0.27
N PRO A 144 4.49 17.80 0.30
CA PRO A 144 4.71 19.13 0.90
C PRO A 144 4.49 20.28 -0.08
N CYS A 145 4.89 20.12 -1.34
CA CYS A 145 4.67 21.09 -2.42
C CYS A 145 3.19 21.39 -2.70
N ILE A 146 2.29 20.42 -2.46
CA ILE A 146 0.85 20.61 -2.58
C ILE A 146 0.32 21.37 -1.35
N ARG A 147 0.77 21.01 -0.15
CA ARG A 147 0.36 21.68 1.10
C ARG A 147 0.95 23.08 1.29
N ALA A 148 1.98 23.45 0.52
CA ALA A 148 2.50 24.81 0.45
C ALA A 148 1.51 25.79 -0.21
N HIS A 149 0.59 25.26 -1.04
CA HIS A 149 -0.46 26.02 -1.72
C HIS A 149 -1.82 25.76 -1.05
N GLN A 150 -1.88 25.96 0.26
CA GLN A 150 -3.13 25.89 1.03
C GLN A 150 -4.14 26.92 0.48
N THR A 151 -5.37 26.48 0.25
CA THR A 151 -6.49 27.32 -0.19
C THR A 151 -7.61 27.26 0.84
N THR A 152 -8.61 28.14 0.72
CA THR A 152 -9.85 28.04 1.49
C THR A 152 -10.76 26.86 1.07
N SER A 153 -10.33 26.06 0.09
CA SER A 153 -11.15 25.02 -0.53
C SER A 153 -11.52 23.89 0.44
N THR A 154 -12.79 23.51 0.41
CA THR A 154 -13.36 22.48 1.29
C THR A 154 -13.76 21.24 0.49
N ARG A 155 -14.19 20.19 1.18
CA ARG A 155 -14.82 19.03 0.52
C ARG A 155 -16.22 19.34 -0.02
N ASP A 156 -16.86 20.38 0.50
CA ASP A 156 -18.18 20.80 0.08
C ASP A 156 -18.11 21.59 -1.25
N ASP A 157 -16.92 22.00 -1.69
CA ASP A 157 -16.65 22.52 -3.04
C ASP A 157 -16.99 21.47 -4.12
N LEU A 158 -16.91 20.18 -3.80
CA LEU A 158 -17.39 19.11 -4.71
C LEU A 158 -18.89 19.22 -4.96
N HIS A 159 -19.68 19.80 -4.04
CA HIS A 159 -21.12 19.96 -4.23
C HIS A 159 -21.46 20.93 -5.36
N SER A 160 -20.64 21.97 -5.61
CA SER A 160 -20.89 22.91 -6.72
C SER A 160 -20.62 22.24 -8.08
N ILE A 161 -19.59 21.40 -8.16
CA ILE A 161 -19.32 20.57 -9.35
C ILE A 161 -20.46 19.57 -9.56
N TYR A 162 -20.81 18.75 -8.57
CA TYR A 162 -21.86 17.72 -8.72
C TYR A 162 -23.22 18.25 -9.17
N ARG A 163 -23.54 19.52 -8.87
CA ARG A 163 -24.76 20.21 -9.34
C ARG A 163 -24.69 20.65 -10.80
N ARG A 164 -23.50 20.99 -11.31
CA ARG A 164 -23.28 21.46 -12.71
C ARG A 164 -23.12 20.32 -13.73
N LEU A 165 -22.84 19.09 -13.30
CA LEU A 165 -22.56 17.96 -14.19
C LEU A 165 -23.83 17.26 -14.72
N SER A 166 -23.78 16.80 -15.97
CA SER A 166 -24.74 15.81 -16.49
C SER A 166 -24.53 14.43 -15.81
N ALA A 167 -25.51 13.53 -15.96
CA ALA A 167 -25.43 12.16 -15.41
C ALA A 167 -24.15 11.41 -15.82
N ARG A 168 -23.76 11.54 -17.09
CA ARG A 168 -22.57 10.92 -17.68
C ARG A 168 -21.27 11.49 -17.12
N GLU A 169 -21.22 12.80 -16.91
CA GLU A 169 -20.05 13.45 -16.32
C GLU A 169 -19.95 13.14 -14.84
N ALA A 170 -21.05 13.20 -14.09
CA ALA A 170 -21.08 12.88 -12.67
C ALA A 170 -20.61 11.45 -12.38
N LYS A 171 -20.88 10.49 -13.28
CA LYS A 171 -20.26 9.16 -13.30
C LYS A 171 -18.73 9.22 -13.36
N TRP A 172 -18.17 9.84 -14.40
CA TRP A 172 -16.71 9.88 -14.57
C TRP A 172 -16.02 10.74 -13.52
N PHE A 173 -16.65 11.81 -13.04
CA PHE A 173 -16.17 12.62 -11.92
C PHE A 173 -16.15 11.82 -10.61
N THR A 174 -17.17 11.00 -10.34
CA THR A 174 -17.18 10.09 -9.17
C THR A 174 -16.01 9.10 -9.21
N ARG A 175 -15.69 8.56 -10.39
CA ARG A 175 -14.49 7.71 -10.58
C ARG A 175 -13.18 8.49 -10.44
N LEU A 176 -13.11 9.71 -10.97
CA LEU A 176 -11.94 10.59 -10.88
C LEU A 176 -11.62 11.00 -9.43
N VAL A 177 -12.63 11.39 -8.64
CA VAL A 177 -12.47 11.70 -7.19
C VAL A 177 -11.97 10.48 -6.41
N LEU A 178 -12.40 9.27 -6.77
CA LEU A 178 -11.91 8.01 -6.19
C LEU A 178 -10.57 7.53 -6.79
N LYS A 179 -10.07 8.19 -7.85
CA LYS A 179 -8.91 7.78 -8.68
C LYS A 179 -9.05 6.38 -9.26
N GLU A 180 -10.27 5.98 -9.59
CA GLU A 180 -10.65 4.59 -9.84
C GLU A 180 -11.46 4.42 -11.14
N TYR A 181 -10.77 4.22 -12.26
CA TYR A 181 -11.40 3.97 -13.57
C TYR A 181 -11.64 2.47 -13.88
N ARG A 182 -11.33 1.51 -12.98
CA ARG A 182 -11.57 0.07 -13.23
C ARG A 182 -13.00 -0.19 -13.77
N PRO A 183 -13.16 -0.96 -14.85
CA PRO A 183 -12.16 -1.78 -15.54
C PRO A 183 -11.39 -1.06 -16.67
N LEU A 184 -11.67 0.23 -16.94
CA LEU A 184 -11.00 0.99 -17.98
C LEU A 184 -9.55 1.29 -17.57
N ILE A 185 -8.62 0.93 -18.46
CA ILE A 185 -7.19 1.30 -18.39
C ILE A 185 -6.85 2.04 -19.68
N LEU A 186 -6.16 3.16 -19.55
CA LEU A 186 -5.62 3.94 -20.67
C LEU A 186 -4.09 3.77 -20.69
N ASP A 187 -3.49 3.54 -21.86
CA ASP A 187 -2.03 3.52 -21.97
C ASP A 187 -1.49 4.94 -21.76
N SER A 188 -0.86 5.19 -20.60
CA SER A 188 -0.23 6.47 -20.31
C SER A 188 0.84 6.83 -21.34
N GLY A 189 1.56 5.85 -21.90
CA GLY A 189 2.53 6.09 -22.96
C GLY A 189 1.89 6.62 -24.24
N LEU A 190 0.72 6.11 -24.63
CA LEU A 190 -0.07 6.62 -25.76
C LEU A 190 -0.59 8.02 -25.49
N ILE A 191 -1.19 8.26 -24.32
CA ILE A 191 -1.68 9.59 -23.92
C ILE A 191 -0.53 10.61 -24.01
N TYR A 192 0.62 10.33 -23.37
CA TYR A 192 1.78 11.22 -23.41
C TYR A 192 2.23 11.50 -24.87
N ARG A 193 2.29 10.48 -25.74
CA ARG A 193 2.62 10.64 -27.18
C ARG A 193 1.59 11.49 -27.93
N CYS A 194 0.29 11.31 -27.65
CA CYS A 194 -0.81 12.06 -28.25
C CYS A 194 -0.86 13.52 -27.79
N CYS A 195 -0.45 13.80 -26.54
CA CYS A 195 -0.16 15.16 -26.07
C CYS A 195 1.04 15.73 -26.85
N HIS A 196 2.21 15.07 -26.77
CA HIS A 196 3.41 15.44 -27.52
C HIS A 196 4.42 14.29 -27.68
N PRO A 197 5.05 14.08 -28.84
CA PRO A 197 5.98 12.96 -29.06
C PRO A 197 7.15 12.88 -28.07
N ALA A 198 7.64 14.01 -27.56
CA ALA A 198 8.74 14.08 -26.58
C ALA A 198 8.30 13.86 -25.12
N LEU A 199 7.02 14.08 -24.78
CA LEU A 199 6.54 14.04 -23.39
C LEU A 199 6.76 12.70 -22.65
N PRO A 200 6.68 11.51 -23.29
CA PRO A 200 6.97 10.24 -22.62
C PRO A 200 8.42 10.11 -22.13
N LEU A 201 9.36 10.86 -22.72
CA LEU A 201 10.76 10.87 -22.30
C LEU A 201 11.00 11.97 -21.26
N ILE A 202 10.36 13.13 -21.40
CA ILE A 202 10.40 14.17 -20.35
C ILE A 202 9.85 13.61 -19.04
N LEU A 203 8.72 12.89 -19.07
CA LEU A 203 8.14 12.24 -17.87
C LEU A 203 8.93 11.03 -17.36
N LYS A 204 9.90 10.48 -18.12
CA LYS A 204 10.87 9.53 -17.56
C LYS A 204 11.94 10.22 -16.73
N VAL A 205 12.34 11.44 -17.09
CA VAL A 205 13.39 12.19 -16.38
C VAL A 205 12.81 13.04 -15.24
N GLN A 206 11.60 13.55 -15.44
CA GLN A 206 10.90 14.50 -14.57
C GLN A 206 9.47 13.99 -14.34
N ASP A 207 9.27 13.10 -13.37
CA ASP A 207 8.01 12.39 -13.05
C ASP A 207 6.97 13.29 -12.33
N ASP A 208 6.71 14.47 -12.92
CA ASP A 208 5.70 15.46 -12.52
C ASP A 208 5.10 16.11 -13.78
N PHE A 209 3.77 16.15 -13.88
CA PHE A 209 3.08 16.75 -15.04
C PHE A 209 3.37 18.25 -15.17
N ALA A 210 3.35 19.03 -14.08
CA ALA A 210 3.51 20.49 -14.19
C ALA A 210 4.91 20.87 -14.68
N THR A 211 5.94 20.25 -14.09
CA THR A 211 7.33 20.40 -14.54
C THR A 211 7.51 19.90 -15.97
N ALA A 212 7.02 18.71 -16.32
CA ALA A 212 7.24 18.15 -17.65
C ALA A 212 6.57 18.97 -18.76
N ILE A 213 5.39 19.55 -18.51
CA ILE A 213 4.73 20.47 -19.45
C ILE A 213 5.51 21.80 -19.55
N LYS A 214 6.04 22.34 -18.45
CA LYS A 214 6.89 23.54 -18.49
C LYS A 214 8.19 23.30 -19.27
N THR A 215 8.90 22.20 -19.01
CA THR A 215 10.10 21.79 -19.77
C THR A 215 9.79 21.61 -21.26
N LEU A 216 8.63 21.01 -21.59
CA LEU A 216 8.16 20.88 -22.96
C LEU A 216 7.86 22.24 -23.63
N GLN A 217 7.31 23.20 -22.90
CA GLN A 217 7.08 24.56 -23.41
C GLN A 217 8.42 25.26 -23.70
N THR A 218 9.38 25.22 -22.76
CA THR A 218 10.72 25.78 -22.97
C THR A 218 11.41 25.18 -24.20
N LEU A 219 11.42 23.86 -24.35
CA LEU A 219 12.01 23.19 -25.53
C LEU A 219 11.37 23.62 -26.86
N LYS A 220 10.05 23.91 -26.88
CA LYS A 220 9.38 24.48 -28.06
C LYS A 220 9.83 25.91 -28.34
N SER A 221 9.91 26.77 -27.32
CA SER A 221 10.32 28.16 -27.45
C SER A 221 11.78 28.33 -27.88
N SER A 222 12.67 27.42 -27.47
CA SER A 222 14.09 27.41 -27.87
C SER A 222 14.36 26.80 -29.25
N SER A 223 13.33 26.36 -29.98
CA SER A 223 13.48 25.58 -31.22
C SER A 223 12.94 26.31 -32.45
N SER A 224 13.73 26.36 -33.53
CA SER A 224 13.31 26.98 -34.80
C SER A 224 12.07 26.30 -35.43
N PRO A 225 11.22 27.05 -36.14
CA PRO A 225 9.98 26.53 -36.73
C PRO A 225 10.25 25.48 -37.83
N GLY A 226 10.27 24.22 -37.42
CA GLY A 226 10.68 23.07 -38.24
C GLY A 226 11.17 21.87 -37.43
N PHE A 227 11.60 22.10 -36.18
CA PHE A 227 12.09 21.11 -35.21
C PHE A 227 11.25 19.81 -35.13
N ASP A 228 9.92 19.94 -35.18
CA ASP A 228 9.01 18.79 -35.07
C ASP A 228 9.10 17.78 -36.25
N ARG A 229 9.70 18.16 -37.38
CA ARG A 229 9.64 17.36 -38.63
C ARG A 229 10.67 16.22 -38.72
N TYR A 230 11.76 16.22 -37.93
CA TYR A 230 12.88 15.30 -38.13
C TYR A 230 13.22 14.44 -36.88
N PRO A 231 13.11 13.09 -36.94
CA PRO A 231 13.45 12.21 -35.82
C PRO A 231 14.91 12.35 -35.33
N ALA A 232 15.86 12.57 -36.23
CA ALA A 232 17.28 12.71 -35.89
C ALA A 232 17.58 13.99 -35.07
N VAL A 233 16.77 15.04 -35.21
CA VAL A 233 16.90 16.27 -34.41
C VAL A 233 16.33 16.05 -33.00
N ARG A 234 15.28 15.25 -32.86
CA ARG A 234 14.67 14.92 -31.57
C ARG A 234 15.68 14.26 -30.62
N GLY A 235 16.45 13.27 -31.11
CA GLY A 235 17.46 12.57 -30.29
C GLY A 235 18.43 13.52 -29.58
N LYS A 236 19.05 14.45 -30.33
CA LYS A 236 20.00 15.44 -29.80
C LYS A 236 19.40 16.48 -28.84
N SER A 237 18.08 16.67 -28.85
CA SER A 237 17.38 17.58 -27.93
C SER A 237 16.81 16.84 -26.72
N LEU A 238 16.50 15.55 -26.85
CA LEU A 238 16.05 14.70 -25.74
C LEU A 238 17.18 14.42 -24.74
N THR A 239 18.43 14.39 -25.19
CA THR A 239 19.62 14.40 -24.31
C THR A 239 19.82 15.72 -23.54
N MET A 240 19.09 16.80 -23.86
CA MET A 240 19.08 18.05 -23.07
C MET A 240 18.07 18.03 -21.92
N VAL A 241 17.28 16.96 -21.77
CA VAL A 241 16.33 16.84 -20.66
C VAL A 241 17.09 16.34 -19.43
N GLU A 242 17.52 17.28 -18.59
CA GLU A 242 18.24 16.98 -17.35
C GLU A 242 17.30 16.58 -16.20
N PRO A 243 17.75 15.73 -15.26
CA PRO A 243 17.11 15.55 -13.97
C PRO A 243 16.95 16.88 -13.23
N LYS A 244 15.77 17.11 -12.66
CA LYS A 244 15.49 18.32 -11.88
C LYS A 244 15.37 17.97 -10.40
N LEU A 245 16.15 18.61 -9.55
CA LEU A 245 16.03 18.44 -8.11
C LEU A 245 14.60 18.73 -7.62
N GLY A 246 14.12 17.85 -6.74
CA GLY A 246 12.76 17.91 -6.21
C GLY A 246 11.67 17.46 -7.19
N VAL A 247 12.05 16.89 -8.33
CA VAL A 247 11.16 16.11 -9.19
C VAL A 247 11.79 14.74 -9.42
N LYS A 248 11.13 13.70 -8.92
CA LYS A 248 11.60 12.31 -9.03
C LYS A 248 11.95 11.94 -10.48
N VAL A 249 13.07 11.24 -10.65
CA VAL A 249 13.40 10.54 -11.90
C VAL A 249 12.59 9.25 -11.96
N GLY A 250 12.04 8.94 -13.14
CA GLY A 250 11.35 7.69 -13.43
C GLY A 250 12.25 6.47 -13.21
N ARG A 251 11.64 5.30 -13.03
CA ARG A 251 12.37 4.05 -12.76
C ARG A 251 12.55 3.25 -14.05
N GLN A 252 13.66 2.51 -14.17
CA GLN A 252 13.88 1.56 -15.26
C GLN A 252 12.76 0.50 -15.35
N ASN A 253 12.60 -0.11 -16.53
CA ASN A 253 11.66 -1.22 -16.73
C ASN A 253 12.23 -2.55 -16.22
N TRP A 254 11.43 -3.34 -15.50
CA TRP A 254 11.87 -4.56 -14.81
C TRP A 254 11.06 -5.81 -15.20
N ILE A 255 11.68 -6.71 -15.95
CA ILE A 255 11.07 -7.99 -16.40
C ILE A 255 11.40 -9.14 -15.44
N LYS A 256 10.54 -10.18 -15.40
CA LYS A 256 10.71 -11.34 -14.50
C LYS A 256 11.61 -12.41 -15.14
N GLY A 257 12.74 -12.71 -14.51
CA GLY A 257 13.47 -13.95 -14.76
C GLY A 257 12.59 -15.15 -14.42
N ARG A 258 12.64 -16.23 -15.22
CA ARG A 258 11.77 -17.43 -15.07
C ARG A 258 12.53 -18.74 -14.95
N SER A 259 13.79 -18.73 -15.35
CA SER A 259 14.81 -19.76 -15.14
C SER A 259 16.18 -19.09 -15.37
N ILE A 260 17.29 -19.80 -15.17
CA ILE A 260 18.63 -19.27 -15.47
C ILE A 260 18.76 -19.03 -16.99
N LYS A 261 18.33 -19.99 -17.82
CA LYS A 261 18.20 -19.82 -19.27
C LYS A 261 17.39 -18.60 -19.65
N HIS A 262 16.20 -18.39 -19.07
CA HIS A 262 15.37 -17.24 -19.44
C HIS A 262 16.06 -15.90 -19.12
N CYS A 263 16.86 -15.82 -18.05
CA CYS A 263 17.69 -14.64 -17.81
C CYS A 263 18.75 -14.44 -18.90
N LEU A 264 19.44 -15.49 -19.33
CA LEU A 264 20.44 -15.45 -20.40
C LEU A 264 19.82 -15.06 -21.76
N ASP A 265 18.63 -15.58 -22.08
CA ASP A 265 17.89 -15.28 -23.31
C ASP A 265 17.39 -13.82 -23.39
N MET A 266 17.29 -13.11 -22.25
CA MET A 266 16.84 -11.72 -22.14
C MET A 266 17.98 -10.72 -21.88
N GLY A 267 19.03 -11.14 -21.18
CA GLY A 267 20.24 -10.35 -20.95
C GLY A 267 21.18 -10.38 -22.16
N HIS A 268 22.23 -9.57 -22.13
CA HIS A 268 23.20 -9.52 -23.22
C HIS A 268 24.51 -8.88 -22.76
N GLY A 269 25.64 -9.53 -23.06
CA GLY A 269 26.96 -9.06 -22.66
C GLY A 269 27.14 -9.01 -21.15
N ARG A 270 27.82 -7.97 -20.67
CA ARG A 270 28.13 -7.78 -19.25
C ARG A 270 26.90 -7.33 -18.48
N MET A 271 26.57 -8.08 -17.42
CA MET A 271 25.49 -7.81 -16.48
C MET A 271 26.07 -7.57 -15.08
N SER A 272 25.64 -6.50 -14.42
CA SER A 272 25.76 -6.35 -12.96
C SER A 272 24.68 -7.23 -12.33
N VAL A 273 25.10 -8.28 -11.61
CA VAL A 273 24.23 -9.23 -10.91
C VAL A 273 24.34 -8.92 -9.43
N GLU A 274 23.27 -8.37 -8.86
CA GLU A 274 23.28 -7.72 -7.54
C GLU A 274 22.24 -8.35 -6.61
N ASP A 275 22.53 -8.39 -5.32
CA ASP A 275 21.62 -8.90 -4.30
C ASP A 275 20.34 -8.07 -4.28
N LYS A 276 19.17 -8.71 -4.48
CA LYS A 276 17.91 -8.00 -4.31
C LYS A 276 17.62 -7.83 -2.82
N ILE A 277 17.75 -6.59 -2.36
CA ILE A 277 17.38 -6.13 -1.03
C ILE A 277 15.85 -6.07 -0.87
N ASP A 278 15.35 -6.49 0.30
CA ASP A 278 13.92 -6.55 0.68
C ASP A 278 13.55 -5.38 1.61
N GLY A 279 13.45 -4.18 1.04
CA GLY A 279 13.24 -2.93 1.78
C GLY A 279 12.19 -2.00 1.16
N GLU A 280 12.25 -0.72 1.55
CA GLU A 280 11.48 0.35 0.90
C GLU A 280 12.39 1.19 -0.02
N TYR A 281 12.33 0.97 -1.35
CA TYR A 281 12.91 1.84 -2.38
C TYR A 281 12.79 3.33 -2.02
N CYS A 282 13.92 4.04 -2.11
CA CYS A 282 14.04 5.48 -1.92
C CYS A 282 14.91 6.08 -3.04
N GLN A 283 14.47 7.22 -3.57
CA GLN A 283 15.32 8.07 -4.41
C GLN A 283 15.61 9.36 -3.65
N PHE A 284 16.89 9.63 -3.41
CA PHE A 284 17.37 10.73 -2.58
C PHE A 284 17.83 11.86 -3.48
N HIS A 285 17.20 13.03 -3.35
CA HIS A 285 17.59 14.28 -4.00
C HIS A 285 18.31 15.12 -2.96
N VAL A 286 19.55 15.51 -3.25
CA VAL A 286 20.41 16.22 -2.32
C VAL A 286 20.92 17.50 -2.97
N SER A 287 20.91 18.61 -2.24
CA SER A 287 21.50 19.89 -2.68
C SER A 287 22.25 20.59 -1.57
N ILE A 288 23.26 21.37 -1.94
CA ILE A 288 24.06 22.21 -1.05
C ILE A 288 23.82 23.66 -1.48
N ILE A 289 23.03 24.39 -0.70
CA ILE A 289 22.62 25.77 -1.00
C ILE A 289 23.05 26.66 0.17
N ASN A 290 23.86 27.68 -0.12
CA ASN A 290 24.39 28.63 0.87
C ASN A 290 25.04 27.94 2.08
N GLY A 291 25.83 26.89 1.82
CA GLY A 291 26.51 26.08 2.85
C GLY A 291 25.58 25.18 3.68
N LYS A 292 24.30 25.06 3.32
CA LYS A 292 23.31 24.20 4.01
C LYS A 292 22.90 23.04 3.11
N LEU A 293 22.90 21.84 3.68
CA LEU A 293 22.43 20.64 3.02
C LEU A 293 20.90 20.57 3.06
N GLN A 294 20.26 20.37 1.90
CA GLN A 294 18.86 20.01 1.79
C GLN A 294 18.75 18.58 1.23
N ILE A 295 17.79 17.82 1.74
CA ILE A 295 17.54 16.42 1.39
C ILE A 295 16.04 16.27 1.15
N GLN A 296 15.67 15.64 0.04
CA GLN A 296 14.30 15.25 -0.28
C GLN A 296 14.28 13.77 -0.69
N ILE A 297 13.28 13.01 -0.21
CA ILE A 297 13.24 11.55 -0.32
C ILE A 297 11.93 11.11 -0.98
N PHE A 298 12.03 10.63 -2.20
CA PHE A 298 10.89 10.11 -2.95
C PHE A 298 10.72 8.61 -2.75
N SER A 299 9.48 8.20 -2.48
CA SER A 299 9.09 6.79 -2.43
C SER A 299 8.86 6.22 -3.84
N LYS A 300 8.69 4.90 -3.92
CA LYS A 300 8.46 4.12 -5.15
C LYS A 300 7.30 4.62 -6.03
N SER A 301 6.27 5.22 -5.42
CA SER A 301 5.09 5.78 -6.10
C SER A 301 5.26 7.25 -6.51
N GLY A 302 6.38 7.89 -6.20
CA GLY A 302 6.60 9.32 -6.41
C GLY A 302 6.09 10.25 -5.32
N LYS A 303 5.42 9.72 -4.28
CA LYS A 303 5.07 10.54 -3.09
C LYS A 303 6.35 10.99 -2.38
N ASP A 304 6.49 12.30 -2.19
CA ASP A 304 7.47 12.89 -1.28
C ASP A 304 7.20 12.39 0.14
N SER A 305 8.20 11.68 0.66
CA SER A 305 8.18 11.00 1.95
C SER A 305 9.34 11.45 2.85
N THR A 306 9.87 12.66 2.61
CA THR A 306 11.00 13.25 3.33
C THR A 306 10.70 13.39 4.82
N GLU A 307 9.55 13.96 5.18
CA GLU A 307 9.08 14.03 6.57
C GLU A 307 8.90 12.64 7.18
N ASP A 308 8.42 11.66 6.40
CA ASP A 308 8.18 10.30 6.90
C ASP A 308 9.50 9.57 7.24
N ARG A 309 10.59 9.97 6.56
CA ARG A 309 11.92 9.34 6.61
C ARG A 309 13.01 10.25 7.21
N TYR A 310 12.65 11.31 7.93
CA TYR A 310 13.59 12.34 8.42
C TYR A 310 14.81 11.78 9.18
N LYS A 311 14.67 10.63 9.85
CA LYS A 311 15.74 9.91 10.54
C LYS A 311 16.92 9.55 9.61
N LEU A 312 16.69 9.41 8.31
CA LEU A 312 17.72 9.12 7.31
C LEU A 312 18.62 10.31 7.01
N ASN A 313 18.21 11.55 7.33
CA ASN A 313 18.97 12.74 6.97
C ASN A 313 20.41 12.67 7.49
N GLY A 314 20.61 12.28 8.76
CA GLY A 314 21.95 12.13 9.35
C GLY A 314 22.78 11.01 8.70
N ILE A 315 22.15 9.95 8.22
CA ILE A 315 22.82 8.87 7.47
C ILE A 315 23.29 9.40 6.11
N ILE A 316 22.41 10.10 5.38
CA ILE A 316 22.70 10.67 4.05
C ILE A 316 23.80 11.73 4.16
N THR A 317 23.74 12.63 5.14
CA THR A 317 24.78 13.65 5.43
C THR A 317 26.16 13.00 5.65
N LYS A 318 26.24 11.93 6.45
CA LYS A 318 27.46 11.15 6.66
C LYS A 318 27.94 10.46 5.38
N SER A 319 27.00 9.82 4.65
CA SER A 319 27.28 9.00 3.47
C SER A 319 27.92 9.81 2.35
N ILE A 320 27.44 11.02 2.06
CA ILE A 320 28.04 11.91 1.05
C ILE A 320 29.30 12.65 1.55
N GLY A 321 29.65 12.49 2.84
CA GLY A 321 30.80 13.18 3.46
C GLY A 321 30.60 14.67 3.74
N PHE A 322 29.36 15.17 3.81
CA PHE A 322 29.09 16.61 3.93
C PHE A 322 29.76 17.24 5.15
N GLY A 323 30.39 18.41 4.95
CA GLY A 323 31.17 19.11 5.97
C GLY A 323 32.62 18.62 6.12
N ARG A 324 33.06 17.65 5.30
CA ARG A 324 34.45 17.19 5.22
C ARG A 324 35.14 17.67 3.94
N SER A 325 36.48 17.75 3.97
CA SER A 325 37.30 18.09 2.81
C SER A 325 37.32 17.02 1.70
N ASP A 326 36.89 15.79 2.01
CA ASP A 326 36.79 14.66 1.08
C ASP A 326 35.34 14.42 0.59
N CYS A 327 34.47 15.43 0.69
CA CYS A 327 33.13 15.43 0.10
C CYS A 327 33.22 15.62 -1.43
N THR A 328 32.74 14.64 -2.22
CA THR A 328 32.74 14.76 -3.69
C THR A 328 31.63 15.65 -4.23
N VAL A 329 30.47 15.67 -3.55
CA VAL A 329 29.31 16.49 -3.91
C VAL A 329 29.54 17.94 -3.51
N ARG A 330 29.55 18.86 -4.48
CA ARG A 330 29.76 20.30 -4.29
C ARG A 330 28.47 21.10 -4.26
N HIS A 331 27.49 20.68 -5.05
CA HIS A 331 26.25 21.39 -5.31
C HIS A 331 25.02 20.50 -5.22
N ASN A 332 25.04 19.30 -5.80
CA ASN A 332 23.86 18.45 -5.91
C ASN A 332 24.16 16.99 -6.31
N CYS A 333 23.29 16.06 -5.90
CA CYS A 333 23.25 14.71 -6.47
C CYS A 333 21.86 14.07 -6.38
N ILE A 334 21.62 13.05 -7.21
CA ILE A 334 20.43 12.18 -7.13
C ILE A 334 20.90 10.72 -7.02
N LEU A 335 20.52 10.05 -5.95
CA LEU A 335 20.94 8.70 -5.58
C LEU A 335 19.73 7.75 -5.52
N GLU A 336 19.91 6.47 -5.86
CA GLU A 336 18.93 5.42 -5.59
C GLU A 336 19.46 4.42 -4.55
N GLY A 337 18.59 4.02 -3.62
CA GLY A 337 18.90 3.01 -2.61
C GLY A 337 17.67 2.42 -1.92
N GLU A 338 17.82 1.25 -1.33
CA GLU A 338 16.75 0.57 -0.59
C GLU A 338 16.87 0.86 0.91
N LEU A 339 15.79 1.31 1.54
CA LEU A 339 15.72 1.51 3.00
C LEU A 339 15.44 0.18 3.71
N VAL A 340 16.27 -0.18 4.68
CA VAL A 340 16.13 -1.38 5.51
C VAL A 340 16.34 -1.08 7.00
N VAL A 341 16.12 -2.09 7.85
CA VAL A 341 16.56 -2.09 9.26
C VAL A 341 17.73 -3.06 9.39
N HIS A 342 18.81 -2.64 10.04
CA HIS A 342 19.97 -3.45 10.41
C HIS A 342 19.92 -3.81 11.90
N ASP A 343 20.35 -5.02 12.24
CA ASP A 343 20.64 -5.44 13.61
C ASP A 343 22.16 -5.41 13.86
N ASP A 344 22.61 -4.50 14.73
CA ASP A 344 24.04 -4.33 15.01
C ASP A 344 24.68 -5.47 15.81
N VAL A 345 23.88 -6.32 16.46
CA VAL A 345 24.35 -7.47 17.26
C VAL A 345 24.42 -8.72 16.39
N GLU A 346 23.34 -9.02 15.67
CA GLU A 346 23.27 -10.17 14.75
C GLU A 346 23.93 -9.87 13.38
N ASN A 347 24.38 -8.64 13.17
CA ASN A 347 25.10 -8.17 11.98
C ASN A 347 24.37 -8.49 10.66
N LYS A 348 23.05 -8.24 10.62
CA LYS A 348 22.21 -8.60 9.47
C LYS A 348 21.09 -7.61 9.20
N ILE A 349 20.63 -7.60 7.96
CA ILE A 349 19.41 -6.90 7.55
C ILE A 349 18.20 -7.68 8.09
N LEU A 350 17.30 -6.99 8.79
CA LEU A 350 16.08 -7.56 9.35
C LEU A 350 14.94 -7.59 8.31
N PRO A 351 13.93 -8.48 8.48
CA PRO A 351 12.82 -8.60 7.54
C PRO A 351 12.03 -7.30 7.35
N PHE A 352 11.54 -7.09 6.12
CA PHE A 352 10.82 -5.90 5.67
C PHE A 352 9.82 -5.30 6.68
N HIS A 353 9.01 -6.12 7.37
CA HIS A 353 8.02 -5.61 8.32
C HIS A 353 8.62 -4.72 9.42
N LYS A 354 9.86 -4.96 9.86
CA LYS A 354 10.52 -4.13 10.90
C LYS A 354 10.61 -2.66 10.54
N ILE A 355 10.64 -2.30 9.24
CA ILE A 355 10.73 -0.91 8.78
C ILE A 355 9.58 -0.04 9.33
N ARG A 356 8.37 -0.60 9.49
CA ARG A 356 7.20 0.16 9.99
C ARG A 356 7.36 0.67 11.43
N ASN A 357 8.20 0.01 12.24
CA ASN A 357 8.43 0.37 13.63
C ASN A 357 9.45 1.51 13.76
N HIS A 358 10.24 1.75 12.70
CA HIS A 358 11.26 2.79 12.64
C HIS A 358 10.83 4.01 11.82
N VAL A 359 10.06 3.82 10.75
CA VAL A 359 9.57 4.88 9.83
C VAL A 359 8.24 5.45 10.32
N VAL A 360 8.20 6.75 10.62
CA VAL A 360 7.03 7.44 11.19
C VAL A 360 6.25 8.12 10.05
N ARG A 361 5.02 7.68 9.77
CA ARG A 361 4.22 8.19 8.65
C ARG A 361 3.36 9.38 9.13
N ARG A 362 3.67 10.59 8.65
CA ARG A 362 3.11 11.91 9.09
C ARG A 362 2.93 12.01 10.61
N GLY A 363 3.99 11.71 11.36
CA GLY A 363 4.03 11.86 12.82
C GLY A 363 3.41 10.71 13.63
N ARG A 364 2.93 9.62 13.00
CA ARG A 364 2.46 8.42 13.70
C ARG A 364 3.13 7.16 13.15
N LEU A 365 3.38 6.18 14.02
CA LEU A 365 3.60 4.80 13.57
C LEU A 365 2.24 4.21 13.13
N ILE A 366 2.24 3.25 12.21
CA ILE A 366 1.00 2.68 11.65
C ILE A 366 1.04 1.15 11.78
N ASN A 367 0.00 0.60 12.39
CA ASN A 367 -0.20 -0.83 12.65
C ASN A 367 0.99 -1.46 13.42
N VAL A 368 1.33 -0.89 14.57
CA VAL A 368 2.46 -1.34 15.42
C VAL A 368 2.03 -1.75 16.84
N ASP A 369 0.73 -1.82 17.09
CA ASP A 369 0.15 -1.97 18.43
C ASP A 369 0.41 -3.37 19.03
N LEU A 370 0.71 -4.36 18.17
CA LEU A 370 1.12 -5.73 18.54
C LEU A 370 2.57 -6.05 18.10
N ASP A 371 3.37 -5.04 17.73
CA ASP A 371 4.74 -5.22 17.28
C ASP A 371 5.75 -5.13 18.44
N SER A 372 6.89 -5.80 18.29
CA SER A 372 8.04 -5.54 19.17
C SER A 372 8.53 -4.09 18.96
N PRO A 373 8.69 -3.27 20.01
CA PRO A 373 9.25 -1.93 19.85
C PRO A 373 10.70 -2.00 19.30
N PRO A 374 11.17 -0.95 18.59
CA PRO A 374 12.55 -0.84 18.14
C PRO A 374 13.55 -1.07 19.28
N ARG A 375 14.49 -1.99 19.07
CA ARG A 375 15.59 -2.25 20.02
C ARG A 375 16.70 -1.22 19.82
N SER A 376 17.52 -0.97 20.85
CA SER A 376 18.60 0.04 20.78
C SER A 376 19.74 -0.29 19.80
N TYR A 377 19.79 -1.53 19.32
CA TYR A 377 20.71 -2.02 18.29
C TYR A 377 20.04 -2.25 16.92
N GLU A 378 18.72 -2.08 16.82
CA GLU A 378 18.04 -1.98 15.53
C GLU A 378 18.20 -0.56 14.98
N ASN A 379 18.71 -0.42 13.76
CA ASN A 379 19.00 0.87 13.16
C ASN A 379 18.46 0.96 11.73
N LEU A 380 18.04 2.15 11.31
CA LEU A 380 17.77 2.39 9.89
C LEU A 380 19.08 2.37 9.10
N MET A 381 19.01 1.77 7.91
CA MET A 381 20.15 1.61 7.01
C MET A 381 19.71 1.83 5.56
N ILE A 382 20.62 2.37 4.74
CA ILE A 382 20.43 2.54 3.29
C ILE A 382 21.41 1.63 2.55
N VAL A 383 20.90 0.82 1.61
CA VAL A 383 21.73 0.10 0.63
C VAL A 383 21.65 0.85 -0.70
N PHE A 384 22.69 1.61 -1.04
CA PHE A 384 22.77 2.39 -2.28
C PHE A 384 23.12 1.50 -3.48
N TYR A 385 22.53 1.76 -4.65
CA TYR A 385 22.74 0.91 -5.84
C TYR A 385 22.77 1.64 -7.19
N ASP A 386 22.51 2.95 -7.24
CA ASP A 386 22.73 3.76 -8.46
C ASP A 386 22.88 5.26 -8.14
N ILE A 387 23.45 6.03 -9.06
CA ILE A 387 23.54 7.50 -9.03
C ILE A 387 23.14 8.06 -10.40
N LEU A 388 22.22 9.03 -10.40
CA LEU A 388 21.52 9.50 -11.59
C LEU A 388 21.92 10.92 -12.00
N PHE A 389 22.49 11.69 -11.07
CA PHE A 389 22.90 13.08 -11.24
C PHE A 389 23.99 13.41 -10.23
N LEU A 390 25.01 14.18 -10.63
CA LEU A 390 26.06 14.69 -9.74
C LEU A 390 26.57 16.04 -10.27
N ASP A 391 26.53 17.08 -9.44
CA ASP A 391 27.05 18.42 -9.70
C ASP A 391 26.82 18.94 -11.13
N HIS A 392 25.55 19.07 -11.49
CA HIS A 392 25.05 19.52 -12.80
C HIS A 392 25.30 18.54 -13.98
N GLN A 393 25.82 17.35 -13.74
CA GLN A 393 25.98 16.31 -14.77
C GLN A 393 24.87 15.27 -14.69
N SER A 394 24.12 15.11 -15.78
CA SER A 394 23.16 14.01 -15.96
C SER A 394 23.89 12.71 -16.23
N LEU A 395 23.68 11.72 -15.37
CA LEU A 395 24.25 10.37 -15.53
C LEU A 395 23.27 9.40 -16.21
N LEU A 396 22.11 9.89 -16.69
CA LEU A 396 21.08 9.00 -17.25
C LEU A 396 21.48 8.31 -18.56
N ASP A 397 22.36 8.93 -19.35
CA ASP A 397 22.93 8.36 -20.59
C ASP A 397 24.27 7.62 -20.35
N VAL A 398 24.75 7.58 -19.10
CA VAL A 398 26.04 6.98 -18.70
C VAL A 398 25.87 5.49 -18.36
N CYS A 399 26.84 4.65 -18.73
CA CYS A 399 26.75 3.20 -18.57
C CYS A 399 26.75 2.77 -17.10
N HIS A 400 26.10 1.64 -16.79
CA HIS A 400 25.86 1.26 -15.40
C HIS A 400 27.14 0.96 -14.60
N SER A 401 28.18 0.38 -15.19
CA SER A 401 29.46 0.18 -14.50
C SER A 401 30.12 1.51 -14.11
N GLU A 402 30.07 2.53 -14.97
CA GLU A 402 30.60 3.87 -14.70
C GLU A 402 29.77 4.63 -13.65
N ARG A 403 28.43 4.61 -13.75
CA ARG A 403 27.56 5.18 -12.70
C ARG A 403 27.86 4.55 -11.34
N PHE A 404 27.98 3.23 -11.28
CA PHE A 404 28.32 2.55 -10.02
C PHE A 404 29.74 2.93 -9.54
N HIS A 405 30.72 3.15 -10.42
CA HIS A 405 32.03 3.64 -10.00
C HIS A 405 31.99 5.09 -9.46
N ILE A 406 31.14 5.95 -10.02
CA ILE A 406 30.88 7.29 -9.46
C ILE A 406 30.21 7.18 -8.08
N LEU A 407 29.27 6.23 -7.90
CA LEU A 407 28.64 5.91 -6.62
C LEU A 407 29.65 5.41 -5.58
N GLU A 408 30.52 4.46 -5.94
CA GLU A 408 31.62 3.92 -5.10
C GLU A 408 32.53 5.04 -4.56
N ARG A 409 32.78 6.08 -5.36
CA ARG A 409 33.61 7.23 -4.98
C ARG A 409 32.86 8.31 -4.20
N THR A 410 31.53 8.32 -4.27
CA THR A 410 30.66 9.35 -3.68
C THR A 410 30.07 8.93 -2.34
N ILE A 411 29.89 7.62 -2.10
CA ILE A 411 29.25 7.09 -0.90
C ILE A 411 30.27 6.47 0.05
N ARG A 412 30.48 7.16 1.18
CA ARG A 412 31.15 6.63 2.36
C ARG A 412 30.25 5.60 3.03
N CYS A 413 30.70 4.35 3.06
CA CYS A 413 29.98 3.30 3.80
C CYS A 413 30.23 3.41 5.31
N GLU A 414 29.17 3.23 6.10
CA GLU A 414 29.19 3.07 7.55
C GLU A 414 28.38 1.81 7.85
N LYS A 415 29.07 0.76 8.31
CA LYS A 415 28.48 -0.59 8.45
C LYS A 415 27.17 -0.56 9.24
N GLY A 416 26.12 -1.18 8.70
CA GLY A 416 24.80 -1.16 9.33
C GLY A 416 24.07 0.19 9.32
N ARG A 417 24.55 1.19 8.55
CA ARG A 417 23.90 2.50 8.34
C ARG A 417 23.86 2.90 6.86
N ALA A 418 24.96 2.71 6.15
CA ALA A 418 25.09 2.99 4.73
C ALA A 418 26.07 1.98 4.09
N GLU A 419 25.59 1.21 3.11
CA GLU A 419 26.42 0.28 2.33
C GLU A 419 26.07 0.37 0.84
N LEU A 420 26.95 -0.11 -0.03
CA LEU A 420 26.66 -0.34 -1.45
C LEU A 420 26.05 -1.73 -1.62
N VAL A 421 25.18 -1.91 -2.61
CA VAL A 421 24.65 -3.24 -2.93
C VAL A 421 25.77 -4.18 -3.35
N LYS A 422 25.76 -5.41 -2.80
CA LYS A 422 26.69 -6.46 -3.20
C LYS A 422 26.39 -6.88 -4.64
N ARG A 423 27.42 -6.90 -5.49
CA ARG A 423 27.32 -7.25 -6.90
C ARG A 423 28.48 -8.13 -7.37
N ILE A 424 28.21 -8.92 -8.40
CA ILE A 424 29.23 -9.54 -9.25
C ILE A 424 28.96 -9.14 -10.71
N LEU A 425 30.00 -9.17 -11.55
CA LEU A 425 29.88 -8.84 -12.97
C LEU A 425 30.00 -10.12 -13.79
N VAL A 426 28.91 -10.52 -14.45
CA VAL A 426 28.81 -11.77 -15.25
C VAL A 426 28.66 -11.40 -16.72
N ASP A 427 29.45 -12.00 -17.60
CA ASP A 427 29.27 -11.86 -19.06
C ASP A 427 28.46 -13.03 -19.61
N PHE A 428 27.30 -12.73 -20.17
CA PHE A 428 26.34 -13.72 -20.66
C PHE A 428 26.77 -14.39 -21.97
N HIS A 429 27.81 -13.88 -22.65
CA HIS A 429 28.41 -14.57 -23.80
C HIS A 429 29.46 -15.62 -23.42
N ARG A 430 29.96 -15.62 -22.17
CA ARG A 430 30.93 -16.62 -21.71
C ARG A 430 30.21 -17.95 -21.41
N PRO A 431 30.76 -19.11 -21.80
CA PRO A 431 30.16 -20.42 -21.47
C PRO A 431 29.94 -20.66 -19.97
N THR A 432 30.68 -19.96 -19.10
CA THR A 432 30.52 -20.02 -17.64
C THR A 432 29.39 -19.15 -17.10
N GLY A 433 28.85 -18.19 -17.86
CA GLY A 433 27.89 -17.19 -17.37
C GLY A 433 26.60 -17.79 -16.79
N ALA A 434 26.15 -18.92 -17.33
CA ALA A 434 25.03 -19.69 -16.78
C ALA A 434 25.35 -20.25 -15.39
N SER A 435 26.52 -20.90 -15.24
CA SER A 435 26.99 -21.46 -13.98
C SER A 435 27.27 -20.36 -12.94
N GLU A 436 27.86 -19.24 -13.36
CA GLU A 436 28.15 -18.06 -12.52
C GLU A 436 26.86 -17.45 -11.96
N LEU A 437 25.84 -17.19 -12.80
CA LEU A 437 24.53 -16.71 -12.37
C LEU A 437 23.81 -17.71 -11.45
N ARG A 438 23.85 -19.01 -11.80
CA ARG A 438 23.21 -20.07 -11.02
C ARG A 438 23.81 -20.20 -9.62
N LYS A 439 25.14 -20.16 -9.51
CA LYS A 439 25.88 -20.15 -8.23
C LYS A 439 25.59 -18.91 -7.40
N ALA A 440 25.50 -17.73 -8.03
CA ALA A 440 25.10 -16.51 -7.33
C ALA A 440 23.68 -16.61 -6.76
N PHE A 441 22.74 -17.14 -7.55
CA PHE A 441 21.35 -17.25 -7.16
C PHE A 441 21.12 -18.32 -6.08
N ALA A 442 21.81 -19.46 -6.16
CA ALA A 442 21.80 -20.50 -5.13
C ALA A 442 22.33 -19.99 -3.77
N ARG A 443 23.42 -19.20 -3.75
CA ARG A 443 23.90 -18.56 -2.52
C ARG A 443 22.85 -17.64 -1.90
N VAL A 444 22.21 -16.77 -2.69
CA VAL A 444 21.17 -15.87 -2.18
C VAL A 444 19.96 -16.63 -1.64
N ILE A 445 19.53 -17.72 -2.29
CA ILE A 445 18.46 -18.58 -1.77
C ILE A 445 18.88 -19.25 -0.46
N THR A 446 20.12 -19.75 -0.38
CA THR A 446 20.67 -20.43 0.82
C THR A 446 20.75 -19.45 2.00
N ALA A 447 21.22 -18.22 1.76
CA ALA A 447 21.22 -17.10 2.71
C ALA A 447 19.82 -16.48 2.96
N LYS A 448 18.74 -17.11 2.47
CA LYS A 448 17.32 -16.73 2.62
C LYS A 448 16.99 -15.30 2.16
N GLY A 449 17.77 -14.75 1.22
CA GLY A 449 17.54 -13.44 0.59
C GLY A 449 16.41 -13.45 -0.44
N GLU A 450 15.93 -12.27 -0.85
CA GLU A 450 14.76 -12.16 -1.74
C GLU A 450 15.03 -12.62 -3.19
N GLY A 451 16.27 -12.53 -3.67
CA GLY A 451 16.66 -12.94 -5.02
C GLY A 451 17.73 -12.03 -5.60
N LEU A 452 17.80 -11.92 -6.93
CA LEU A 452 18.78 -11.12 -7.66
C LEU A 452 18.10 -10.06 -8.54
N VAL A 453 18.78 -8.93 -8.70
CA VAL A 453 18.55 -7.99 -9.80
C VAL A 453 19.72 -8.02 -10.77
N LEU A 454 19.43 -7.99 -12.06
CA LEU A 454 20.41 -8.04 -13.13
C LEU A 454 20.25 -6.79 -14.00
N LYS A 455 21.24 -5.90 -13.96
CA LYS A 455 21.31 -4.67 -14.75
C LYS A 455 22.33 -4.84 -15.88
N PRO A 456 22.00 -4.59 -17.15
CA PRO A 456 22.99 -4.58 -18.23
C PRO A 456 23.95 -3.39 -18.07
N ASP A 457 25.18 -3.52 -18.59
CA ASP A 457 26.18 -2.45 -18.60
C ASP A 457 25.84 -1.39 -19.67
N GLN A 458 24.75 -0.65 -19.44
CA GLN A 458 24.08 0.26 -20.38
C GLN A 458 23.61 1.56 -19.70
N PRO A 459 23.25 2.60 -20.47
CA PRO A 459 22.57 3.81 -19.98
C PRO A 459 21.41 3.52 -19.01
N TYR A 460 21.12 4.43 -18.07
CA TYR A 460 19.94 4.28 -17.20
C TYR A 460 18.67 4.37 -18.05
N PHE A 461 18.64 5.28 -19.04
CA PHE A 461 17.70 5.29 -20.14
C PHE A 461 18.46 5.38 -21.47
N ASP A 462 18.16 4.50 -22.43
CA ASP A 462 18.58 4.69 -23.82
C ASP A 462 17.72 5.79 -24.46
N PHE A 463 18.35 6.92 -24.81
CA PHE A 463 17.75 8.04 -25.53
C PHE A 463 17.88 7.94 -27.05
N HIS A 464 18.76 7.05 -27.55
CA HIS A 464 19.24 7.01 -28.94
C HIS A 464 18.58 5.90 -29.76
N ASN A 465 18.31 4.73 -29.18
CA ASN A 465 17.61 3.63 -29.84
C ASN A 465 16.13 3.57 -29.46
N HIS A 466 15.26 3.54 -30.46
CA HIS A 466 13.83 3.27 -30.29
C HIS A 466 13.44 1.84 -30.71
N LYS A 467 14.42 0.93 -30.88
CA LYS A 467 14.19 -0.47 -31.24
C LYS A 467 13.81 -1.27 -30.00
N GLY A 468 12.54 -1.66 -29.90
CA GLY A 468 12.00 -2.44 -28.77
C GLY A 468 12.45 -3.91 -28.74
N SER A 469 13.77 -4.15 -28.70
CA SER A 469 14.31 -5.45 -28.31
C SER A 469 14.12 -5.67 -26.80
N LEU A 470 13.99 -6.92 -26.38
CA LEU A 470 14.02 -7.26 -24.95
C LEU A 470 15.46 -7.30 -24.40
N SER A 471 16.45 -7.51 -25.27
CA SER A 471 17.88 -7.40 -24.96
C SER A 471 18.21 -6.00 -24.43
N GLY A 472 18.90 -5.94 -23.29
CA GLY A 472 19.15 -4.69 -22.56
C GLY A 472 18.08 -4.32 -21.52
N SER A 473 17.17 -5.22 -21.18
CA SER A 473 16.22 -5.01 -20.07
C SER A 473 16.82 -5.33 -18.71
N CYS A 474 16.42 -4.59 -17.66
CA CYS A 474 16.74 -4.97 -16.28
C CYS A 474 15.85 -6.14 -15.82
N ILE A 475 16.46 -7.17 -15.25
CA ILE A 475 15.79 -8.44 -14.90
C ILE A 475 15.75 -8.60 -13.38
N LYS A 476 14.59 -8.98 -12.83
CA LYS A 476 14.44 -9.44 -11.45
C LYS A 476 14.25 -10.96 -11.44
N LEU A 477 15.20 -11.68 -10.86
CA LEU A 477 15.19 -13.13 -10.70
C LEU A 477 14.89 -13.46 -9.23
N LYS A 478 13.91 -14.31 -8.98
CA LYS A 478 13.51 -14.72 -7.63
C LYS A 478 13.02 -16.17 -7.61
N LYS A 479 13.04 -16.78 -6.42
CA LYS A 479 12.66 -18.17 -6.20
C LYS A 479 11.23 -18.45 -6.68
N GLU A 480 10.27 -17.60 -6.33
CA GLU A 480 8.84 -17.78 -6.66
C GLU A 480 8.48 -17.55 -8.14
N TYR A 481 9.46 -17.21 -8.98
CA TYR A 481 9.23 -17.05 -10.42
C TYR A 481 9.52 -18.32 -11.23
N ILE A 482 10.09 -19.36 -10.61
CA ILE A 482 10.56 -20.59 -11.26
C ILE A 482 9.63 -21.77 -10.91
N GLY A 483 8.86 -22.24 -11.89
CA GLY A 483 8.07 -23.49 -11.80
C GLY A 483 7.11 -23.56 -10.61
N THR A 484 7.36 -24.51 -9.71
CA THR A 484 6.62 -24.80 -8.47
C THR A 484 7.38 -24.36 -7.21
N PHE A 485 8.44 -23.56 -7.35
CA PHE A 485 9.09 -22.97 -6.20
C PHE A 485 8.21 -21.82 -5.68
N GLY A 486 7.91 -21.78 -4.38
CA GLY A 486 6.99 -20.80 -3.78
C GLY A 486 5.56 -21.32 -3.54
N ASP A 487 5.28 -22.56 -3.95
CA ASP A 487 4.08 -23.31 -3.57
C ASP A 487 4.15 -23.59 -2.05
N VAL A 488 3.04 -23.36 -1.33
CA VAL A 488 2.98 -23.46 0.14
C VAL A 488 2.13 -24.65 0.58
N GLY A 489 1.00 -24.87 -0.09
CA GLY A 489 0.07 -25.95 0.23
C GLY A 489 -1.39 -25.49 0.18
N ASP A 490 -2.26 -26.32 0.72
CA ASP A 490 -3.71 -26.19 0.65
C ASP A 490 -4.29 -25.44 1.86
N PHE A 491 -5.11 -24.42 1.62
CA PHE A 491 -5.70 -23.59 2.68
C PHE A 491 -7.23 -23.51 2.55
N ALA A 492 -7.92 -23.45 3.70
CA ALA A 492 -9.36 -23.29 3.74
C ALA A 492 -9.76 -21.83 3.50
N VAL A 493 -10.80 -21.61 2.70
CA VAL A 493 -11.36 -20.28 2.44
C VAL A 493 -12.60 -20.11 3.30
N VAL A 494 -12.44 -19.43 4.44
CA VAL A 494 -13.46 -19.40 5.50
C VAL A 494 -14.57 -18.37 5.25
N GLY A 495 -14.37 -17.46 4.30
CA GLY A 495 -15.38 -16.46 3.94
C GLY A 495 -14.95 -15.50 2.84
N ALA A 496 -15.74 -14.47 2.61
CA ALA A 496 -15.55 -13.53 1.51
C ALA A 496 -16.11 -12.11 1.78
N GLY A 497 -15.65 -11.16 0.97
CA GLY A 497 -16.08 -9.76 0.92
C GLY A 497 -16.35 -9.28 -0.50
N PHE A 498 -17.17 -8.22 -0.62
CA PHE A 498 -17.56 -7.63 -1.91
C PHE A 498 -17.09 -6.18 -2.06
N ASN A 499 -16.36 -5.90 -3.15
CA ASN A 499 -16.00 -4.55 -3.61
C ASN A 499 -16.61 -4.31 -4.99
N SER A 500 -17.46 -3.29 -5.11
CA SER A 500 -18.21 -3.00 -6.33
C SER A 500 -17.33 -2.63 -7.53
N ALA A 501 -16.29 -1.82 -7.34
CA ALA A 501 -15.37 -1.43 -8.41
C ALA A 501 -14.51 -2.62 -8.88
N LYS A 502 -14.11 -3.49 -7.94
CA LYS A 502 -13.44 -4.75 -8.27
C LYS A 502 -14.37 -5.72 -9.00
N ALA A 503 -15.66 -5.80 -8.62
CA ALA A 503 -16.62 -6.69 -9.27
C ALA A 503 -16.75 -6.40 -10.77
N ARG A 504 -16.70 -5.11 -11.17
CA ARG A 504 -16.68 -4.70 -12.58
C ARG A 504 -15.40 -5.02 -13.35
N SER A 505 -14.31 -5.35 -12.65
CA SER A 505 -13.06 -5.83 -13.27
C SER A 505 -13.06 -7.32 -13.59
N TYR A 506 -14.06 -8.05 -13.10
CA TYR A 506 -14.38 -9.41 -13.54
C TYR A 506 -15.54 -9.34 -14.53
N GLN A 507 -15.40 -9.97 -15.69
CA GLN A 507 -16.45 -10.02 -16.71
C GLN A 507 -17.47 -11.15 -16.42
N ILE A 508 -17.85 -11.28 -15.15
CA ILE A 508 -18.72 -12.33 -14.59
C ILE A 508 -20.02 -11.70 -14.11
N ALA A 509 -21.15 -12.10 -14.71
CA ALA A 509 -22.47 -11.62 -14.31
C ALA A 509 -22.85 -12.09 -12.89
N ASN A 510 -23.65 -11.28 -12.18
CA ASN A 510 -24.23 -11.61 -10.87
C ASN A 510 -23.21 -12.06 -9.80
N LEU A 511 -21.97 -11.56 -9.88
CA LEU A 511 -20.86 -11.94 -9.00
C LEU A 511 -21.14 -11.57 -7.53
N PRO A 512 -21.08 -12.53 -6.58
CA PRO A 512 -21.35 -12.27 -5.17
C PRO A 512 -20.13 -11.81 -4.35
N TRP A 513 -18.91 -12.16 -4.76
CA TRP A 513 -17.69 -11.94 -3.98
C TRP A 513 -16.52 -11.52 -4.87
N THR A 514 -15.60 -10.75 -4.32
CA THR A 514 -14.39 -10.27 -5.04
C THR A 514 -13.10 -10.47 -4.25
N VAL A 515 -13.20 -10.60 -2.93
CA VAL A 515 -12.10 -10.85 -2.00
C VAL A 515 -12.46 -12.09 -1.20
N PHE A 516 -11.55 -13.05 -1.08
CA PHE A 516 -11.73 -14.30 -0.36
C PHE A 516 -10.78 -14.34 0.83
N TYR A 517 -11.27 -14.77 1.99
CA TYR A 517 -10.52 -14.79 3.23
C TYR A 517 -10.04 -16.21 3.53
N VAL A 518 -8.72 -16.34 3.65
CA VAL A 518 -8.01 -17.59 3.87
C VAL A 518 -7.82 -17.78 5.38
N GLY A 519 -8.24 -18.93 5.88
CA GLY A 519 -8.13 -19.29 7.29
C GLY A 519 -7.37 -20.62 7.48
N CYS A 520 -6.67 -20.70 8.60
CA CYS A 520 -6.01 -21.92 9.06
C CYS A 520 -6.77 -22.47 10.28
N LEU A 521 -7.00 -23.78 10.29
CA LEU A 521 -7.74 -24.45 11.36
C LEU A 521 -6.88 -24.58 12.62
N ASN A 522 -7.45 -24.31 13.79
CA ASN A 522 -6.76 -24.43 15.09
C ASN A 522 -7.02 -25.79 15.76
N ASN A 523 -8.23 -26.35 15.62
CA ASN A 523 -8.68 -27.56 16.33
C ASN A 523 -8.87 -28.81 15.42
N LYS A 524 -7.98 -29.01 14.44
CA LYS A 524 -8.08 -30.04 13.38
C LYS A 524 -8.38 -31.46 13.89
N GLU A 525 -7.70 -31.89 14.95
CA GLU A 525 -7.92 -33.23 15.52
C GLU A 525 -9.27 -33.36 16.23
N GLU A 526 -9.75 -32.30 16.90
CA GLU A 526 -11.04 -32.32 17.58
C GLU A 526 -12.19 -32.41 16.57
N VAL A 527 -12.11 -31.62 15.48
CA VAL A 527 -13.07 -31.64 14.38
C VAL A 527 -13.12 -33.03 13.75
N ARG A 528 -11.95 -33.63 13.47
CA ARG A 528 -11.84 -34.97 12.85
C ARG A 528 -12.30 -36.11 13.75
N ARG A 529 -12.10 -36.02 15.07
CA ARG A 529 -12.42 -37.10 16.02
C ARG A 529 -13.81 -37.02 16.63
N TRP A 530 -14.33 -35.80 16.83
CA TRP A 530 -15.54 -35.54 17.63
C TRP A 530 -16.56 -34.64 16.94
N GLY A 531 -16.27 -34.13 15.73
CA GLY A 531 -17.23 -33.30 14.97
C GLY A 531 -17.53 -31.94 15.59
N VAL A 532 -16.64 -31.41 16.45
CA VAL A 532 -16.82 -30.09 17.08
C VAL A 532 -16.77 -28.96 16.04
N THR A 533 -17.30 -27.79 16.40
CA THR A 533 -17.29 -26.60 15.54
C THR A 533 -15.85 -26.24 15.10
N PRO A 534 -15.58 -26.13 13.79
CA PRO A 534 -14.27 -25.73 13.29
C PRO A 534 -13.91 -24.30 13.70
N GLU A 535 -12.75 -24.14 14.34
CA GLU A 535 -12.22 -22.87 14.83
C GLU A 535 -11.03 -22.42 13.98
N PHE A 536 -11.23 -21.42 13.12
CA PHE A 536 -10.21 -20.92 12.20
C PHE A 536 -9.64 -19.58 12.63
N THR A 537 -8.33 -19.41 12.43
CA THR A 537 -7.66 -18.12 12.43
C THR A 537 -7.58 -17.59 11.00
N VAL A 538 -8.13 -16.42 10.72
CA VAL A 538 -8.02 -15.76 9.41
C VAL A 538 -6.59 -15.26 9.24
N VAL A 539 -5.85 -15.87 8.32
CA VAL A 539 -4.43 -15.57 8.10
C VAL A 539 -4.20 -14.58 6.97
N SER A 540 -5.06 -14.55 5.94
CA SER A 540 -4.87 -13.69 4.77
C SER A 540 -6.18 -13.37 4.05
N ALA A 541 -6.16 -12.34 3.20
CA ALA A 541 -7.16 -12.12 2.15
C ALA A 541 -6.50 -12.28 0.77
N VAL A 542 -7.26 -12.74 -0.23
CA VAL A 542 -6.79 -13.00 -1.60
C VAL A 542 -7.83 -12.60 -2.66
N GLU A 543 -7.33 -12.28 -3.85
CA GLU A 543 -8.16 -12.14 -5.05
C GLU A 543 -8.01 -13.40 -5.91
N VAL A 544 -9.10 -13.88 -6.50
CA VAL A 544 -9.09 -15.06 -7.39
C VAL A 544 -9.04 -14.58 -8.86
N PRO A 545 -8.18 -15.15 -9.73
CA PRO A 545 -8.16 -14.85 -11.17
C PRO A 545 -9.51 -15.13 -11.85
N GLU A 546 -9.90 -14.35 -12.86
CA GLU A 546 -11.23 -14.44 -13.50
C GLU A 546 -11.61 -15.86 -13.96
N SER A 547 -10.66 -16.62 -14.52
CA SER A 547 -10.88 -18.00 -14.96
C SER A 547 -11.17 -18.96 -13.79
N LEU A 548 -10.38 -18.90 -12.72
CA LEU A 548 -10.60 -19.71 -11.51
C LEU A 548 -11.89 -19.28 -10.79
N LEU A 549 -12.17 -17.98 -10.74
CA LEU A 549 -13.39 -17.42 -10.13
C LEU A 549 -14.64 -17.83 -10.92
N GLY A 550 -14.56 -17.88 -12.25
CA GLY A 550 -15.63 -18.41 -13.11
C GLY A 550 -15.94 -19.88 -12.78
N MET A 551 -14.92 -20.74 -12.71
CA MET A 551 -15.12 -22.14 -12.31
C MET A 551 -15.68 -22.27 -10.89
N LEU A 552 -15.18 -21.47 -9.94
CA LEU A 552 -15.64 -21.46 -8.55
C LEU A 552 -17.11 -21.08 -8.42
N ILE A 553 -17.58 -20.07 -9.17
CA ILE A 553 -18.98 -19.64 -9.17
C ILE A 553 -19.91 -20.66 -9.85
N VAL A 554 -19.42 -21.41 -10.85
CA VAL A 554 -20.22 -22.44 -11.56
C VAL A 554 -20.27 -23.77 -10.80
N HIS A 555 -19.17 -24.20 -10.18
CA HIS A 555 -19.03 -25.56 -9.62
C HIS A 555 -18.94 -25.63 -8.09
N GLY A 556 -18.57 -24.54 -7.40
CA GLY A 556 -18.14 -24.61 -5.99
C GLY A 556 -19.23 -24.80 -4.94
N ASN A 557 -20.52 -24.73 -5.31
CA ASN A 557 -21.69 -24.92 -4.42
C ASN A 557 -21.59 -24.29 -3.01
N MET A 558 -20.99 -23.08 -2.91
CA MET A 558 -20.66 -22.47 -1.62
C MET A 558 -21.91 -21.93 -0.91
N ALA A 559 -22.34 -22.63 0.14
CA ALA A 559 -23.32 -22.12 1.08
C ALA A 559 -22.71 -21.00 1.94
N SER A 560 -22.94 -19.75 1.54
CA SER A 560 -22.51 -18.55 2.28
C SER A 560 -23.61 -18.00 3.18
N ILE A 561 -23.26 -17.53 4.38
CA ILE A 561 -24.15 -16.79 5.28
C ILE A 561 -23.53 -15.45 5.70
N PRO A 562 -24.33 -14.42 6.05
CA PRO A 562 -23.81 -13.20 6.66
C PRO A 562 -22.94 -13.52 7.90
N LEU A 563 -21.85 -12.78 8.08
CA LEU A 563 -20.86 -13.06 9.13
C LEU A 563 -21.46 -12.98 10.56
N ASP A 564 -22.42 -12.09 10.75
CA ASP A 564 -23.21 -11.90 11.99
C ASP A 564 -24.19 -13.04 12.28
N MET A 565 -24.50 -13.87 11.27
CA MET A 565 -25.36 -15.05 11.38
C MET A 565 -24.55 -16.36 11.42
N ASN A 566 -23.22 -16.29 11.48
CA ASN A 566 -22.37 -17.48 11.41
C ASN A 566 -22.34 -18.26 12.73
N THR A 567 -22.92 -19.46 12.71
CA THR A 567 -22.90 -20.44 13.80
C THR A 567 -22.16 -21.74 13.44
N MET A 568 -21.74 -21.90 12.18
CA MET A 568 -21.13 -23.15 11.68
C MET A 568 -19.61 -23.18 11.83
N THR A 569 -18.96 -22.02 11.89
CA THR A 569 -17.51 -21.90 12.10
C THR A 569 -17.19 -20.75 13.05
N LYS A 570 -16.16 -20.90 13.88
CA LYS A 570 -15.66 -19.86 14.78
C LYS A 570 -14.46 -19.18 14.11
N LEU A 571 -14.57 -17.89 13.81
CA LEU A 571 -13.57 -17.16 13.00
C LEU A 571 -12.86 -16.07 13.80
N HIS A 572 -11.55 -16.24 14.05
CA HIS A 572 -10.70 -15.18 14.60
C HIS A 572 -10.20 -14.29 13.47
N ILE A 573 -10.59 -13.01 13.49
CA ILE A 573 -10.28 -12.03 12.45
C ILE A 573 -9.27 -11.01 12.99
N PRO A 574 -7.98 -11.07 12.62
CA PRO A 574 -6.99 -10.11 13.10
C PRO A 574 -7.20 -8.73 12.46
N LYS A 575 -7.01 -7.67 13.25
CA LYS A 575 -7.11 -6.27 12.77
C LYS A 575 -6.10 -5.93 11.66
N GLY A 576 -5.02 -6.71 11.55
CA GLY A 576 -3.94 -6.51 10.58
C GLY A 576 -4.14 -7.08 9.17
N ILE A 577 -5.24 -7.80 8.91
CA ILE A 577 -5.52 -8.36 7.59
C ILE A 577 -6.20 -7.29 6.71
N GLU A 578 -5.38 -6.44 6.07
CA GLU A 578 -5.85 -5.40 5.15
C GLU A 578 -6.31 -5.97 3.79
N ALA A 579 -7.45 -5.53 3.27
CA ALA A 579 -8.00 -5.97 1.98
C ALA A 579 -8.94 -4.94 1.31
N ASP A 580 -9.17 -5.08 0.00
CA ASP A 580 -10.04 -4.21 -0.82
C ASP A 580 -11.55 -4.30 -0.43
N ALA A 581 -11.96 -5.30 0.34
CA ALA A 581 -13.28 -5.42 0.97
C ALA A 581 -13.17 -6.14 2.33
N PRO A 582 -13.92 -5.73 3.37
CA PRO A 582 -13.99 -6.47 4.63
C PRO A 582 -14.66 -7.83 4.45
N LEU A 583 -14.36 -8.77 5.36
CA LEU A 583 -15.09 -10.04 5.47
C LEU A 583 -16.56 -9.74 5.83
N GLN A 584 -17.49 -10.21 5.00
CA GLN A 584 -18.93 -9.95 5.10
C GLN A 584 -19.76 -11.24 5.15
N PHE A 585 -19.25 -12.31 4.53
CA PHE A 585 -19.92 -13.60 4.44
C PHE A 585 -18.98 -14.70 4.94
N ALA A 586 -19.45 -15.59 5.80
CA ALA A 586 -18.77 -16.83 6.13
C ALA A 586 -19.24 -17.96 5.19
N PHE A 587 -18.35 -18.92 4.89
CA PHE A 587 -18.72 -20.15 4.19
C PHE A 587 -18.98 -21.26 5.21
N GLN A 588 -20.14 -21.92 5.11
CA GLN A 588 -20.52 -23.01 6.03
C GLN A 588 -19.66 -24.26 5.82
N ASN A 589 -19.30 -24.54 4.57
CA ASN A 589 -18.26 -25.50 4.21
C ASN A 589 -17.15 -24.74 3.44
N PRO A 590 -16.04 -24.38 4.11
CA PRO A 590 -14.92 -23.66 3.48
C PRO A 590 -14.29 -24.45 2.32
N PRO A 591 -14.31 -23.94 1.07
CA PRO A 591 -13.60 -24.60 -0.04
C PRO A 591 -12.08 -24.47 0.11
N VAL A 592 -11.33 -25.35 -0.56
CA VAL A 592 -9.87 -25.44 -0.43
C VAL A 592 -9.16 -24.84 -1.64
N PHE A 593 -8.22 -23.93 -1.40
CA PHE A 593 -7.36 -23.33 -2.42
C PHE A 593 -5.90 -23.77 -2.22
N ASP A 594 -5.25 -24.20 -3.29
CA ASP A 594 -3.78 -24.32 -3.36
C ASP A 594 -3.20 -22.91 -3.43
N MET A 595 -2.32 -22.60 -2.48
CA MET A 595 -1.73 -21.29 -2.27
C MET A 595 -0.23 -21.27 -2.57
N ARG A 596 0.18 -20.29 -3.38
CA ARG A 596 1.56 -19.82 -3.52
C ARG A 596 1.76 -18.52 -2.76
N CYS A 597 2.97 -18.28 -2.27
CA CYS A 597 3.38 -16.97 -1.74
C CYS A 597 4.83 -16.65 -2.10
N PHE A 598 5.23 -15.38 -1.95
CA PHE A 598 6.64 -14.99 -2.15
C PHE A 598 7.51 -15.39 -0.95
N SER A 599 7.03 -15.14 0.26
CA SER A 599 7.72 -15.43 1.53
C SER A 599 6.72 -15.31 2.68
N PHE A 600 7.12 -15.67 3.89
CA PHE A 600 6.31 -15.41 5.09
C PHE A 600 6.67 -14.05 5.70
N ASP A 601 5.65 -13.31 6.14
CA ASP A 601 5.79 -11.97 6.72
C ASP A 601 4.85 -11.78 7.92
N LYS A 602 5.07 -10.73 8.73
CA LYS A 602 4.21 -10.37 9.86
C LYS A 602 3.52 -9.03 9.57
N PRO A 603 2.24 -9.02 9.15
CA PRO A 603 1.50 -7.78 8.98
C PRO A 603 1.34 -7.05 10.32
N GLY A 604 1.20 -5.73 10.25
CA GLY A 604 1.01 -4.91 11.43
C GLY A 604 -0.26 -5.31 12.18
N ASN A 605 -0.27 -5.27 13.50
CA ASN A 605 -1.42 -5.68 14.32
C ASN A 605 -1.94 -7.12 14.05
N THR A 606 -1.03 -8.05 13.71
CA THR A 606 -1.33 -9.49 13.51
C THR A 606 -0.58 -10.41 14.48
N GLY A 607 0.67 -10.09 14.84
CA GLY A 607 1.50 -10.86 15.79
C GLY A 607 2.10 -12.16 15.23
N PHE A 608 1.35 -12.90 14.40
CA PHE A 608 1.77 -14.16 13.78
C PHE A 608 2.30 -14.00 12.33
N TRP A 609 2.87 -15.07 11.77
CA TRP A 609 3.33 -15.13 10.38
C TRP A 609 2.20 -15.48 9.39
N THR A 610 2.18 -14.81 8.24
CA THR A 610 1.27 -15.14 7.13
C THR A 610 1.97 -15.09 5.76
N LEU A 611 1.23 -15.47 4.72
CA LEU A 611 1.62 -15.47 3.32
C LEU A 611 1.83 -14.04 2.79
N ARG A 612 3.04 -13.71 2.32
CA ARG A 612 3.35 -12.41 1.68
C ARG A 612 3.14 -12.52 0.17
N PHE A 613 2.37 -11.59 -0.40
CA PHE A 613 1.92 -11.61 -1.81
C PHE A 613 1.32 -12.97 -2.21
N PRO A 614 0.27 -13.44 -1.50
CA PRO A 614 -0.39 -14.71 -1.78
C PRO A 614 -1.07 -14.73 -3.14
N THR A 615 -1.09 -15.88 -3.80
CA THR A 615 -1.82 -16.12 -5.06
C THR A 615 -2.40 -17.52 -5.07
N VAL A 616 -3.65 -17.66 -5.54
CA VAL A 616 -4.31 -18.96 -5.74
C VAL A 616 -3.74 -19.64 -6.98
N SER A 617 -3.17 -20.83 -6.82
CA SER A 617 -2.64 -21.66 -7.92
C SER A 617 -3.74 -22.50 -8.56
N LYS A 618 -4.52 -23.19 -7.71
CA LYS A 618 -5.60 -24.12 -8.07
C LYS A 618 -6.71 -24.02 -7.02
N ILE A 619 -7.93 -24.37 -7.43
CA ILE A 619 -9.06 -24.60 -6.54
C ILE A 619 -9.29 -26.12 -6.48
N HIS A 620 -9.38 -26.65 -5.26
CA HIS A 620 -9.71 -28.06 -5.03
C HIS A 620 -11.21 -28.22 -4.83
N PHE A 621 -11.79 -29.18 -5.57
CA PHE A 621 -13.15 -29.69 -5.39
C PHE A 621 -13.13 -31.16 -4.92
N ASP A 622 -11.91 -31.69 -4.77
CA ASP A 622 -11.52 -33.07 -4.44
C ASP A 622 -11.08 -33.24 -2.98
N ARG A 623 -11.19 -32.18 -2.15
CA ARG A 623 -10.70 -32.12 -0.76
C ARG A 623 -11.59 -31.25 0.12
N ASP A 624 -11.53 -31.47 1.43
CA ASP A 624 -12.23 -30.66 2.43
C ASP A 624 -11.27 -29.81 3.30
N PHE A 625 -11.84 -28.90 4.10
CA PHE A 625 -11.07 -27.97 4.93
C PHE A 625 -10.27 -28.63 6.06
N SER A 626 -10.48 -29.92 6.34
CA SER A 626 -9.65 -30.67 7.29
C SER A 626 -8.32 -31.11 6.68
N ASP A 627 -8.24 -31.26 5.35
CA ASP A 627 -6.97 -31.49 4.65
C ASP A 627 -6.09 -30.24 4.58
N ALA A 628 -6.67 -29.06 4.85
CA ALA A 628 -5.95 -27.79 4.82
C ALA A 628 -4.90 -27.65 5.94
N VAL A 629 -3.96 -26.74 5.68
CA VAL A 629 -2.91 -26.29 6.60
C VAL A 629 -3.50 -25.65 7.86
N THR A 630 -3.14 -26.19 9.03
CA THR A 630 -3.45 -25.63 10.35
C THR A 630 -2.64 -24.38 10.64
N PHE A 631 -3.05 -23.68 11.71
CA PHE A 631 -2.36 -22.47 12.13
C PHE A 631 -0.92 -22.77 12.56
N ASP A 632 -0.69 -23.88 13.28
CA ASP A 632 0.64 -24.28 13.73
C ASP A 632 1.52 -24.84 12.60
N GLU A 633 0.96 -25.59 11.64
CA GLU A 633 1.67 -25.98 10.41
C GLU A 633 2.13 -24.73 9.63
N LEU A 634 1.28 -23.70 9.50
CA LEU A 634 1.67 -22.41 8.91
C LEU A 634 2.78 -21.72 9.71
N GLN A 635 2.68 -21.67 11.05
CA GLN A 635 3.72 -21.05 11.87
C GLN A 635 5.04 -21.84 11.84
N ALA A 636 5.01 -23.17 11.69
CA ALA A 636 6.19 -24.01 11.51
C ALA A 636 6.87 -23.71 10.17
N MET A 637 6.15 -23.85 9.04
CA MET A 637 6.66 -23.52 7.71
C MET A 637 7.25 -22.10 7.64
N ALA A 638 6.63 -21.13 8.33
CA ALA A 638 7.10 -19.75 8.38
C ALA A 638 8.37 -19.55 9.23
N ARG A 639 8.59 -20.36 10.27
CA ARG A 639 9.86 -20.38 11.03
C ARG A 639 10.95 -21.03 10.18
N ASP A 640 10.69 -22.21 9.62
CA ASP A 640 11.68 -23.01 8.89
C ASP A 640 12.17 -22.29 7.62
N ALA A 641 11.25 -21.66 6.87
CA ALA A 641 11.59 -20.84 5.71
C ALA A 641 12.29 -19.51 6.06
N ARG A 642 12.43 -19.16 7.35
CA ARG A 642 13.14 -17.98 7.85
C ARG A 642 14.36 -18.32 8.70
N ALA A 643 14.56 -19.58 9.07
CA ALA A 643 15.75 -20.05 9.76
C ALA A 643 16.98 -19.85 8.86
N THR A 644 18.01 -19.19 9.40
CA THR A 644 19.33 -19.08 8.77
C THR A 644 20.17 -20.26 9.28
N PRO A 645 20.74 -21.10 8.42
CA PRO A 645 21.72 -22.10 8.85
C PRO A 645 22.93 -21.42 9.49
N ASP A 646 23.50 -22.01 10.54
CA ASP A 646 24.64 -21.44 11.28
C ASP A 646 25.95 -21.40 10.47
N LEU A 647 25.99 -22.08 9.32
CA LEU A 647 27.10 -22.11 8.35
C LEU A 647 26.56 -22.02 6.92
N GLU A 648 27.37 -21.58 5.96
CA GLU A 648 27.08 -21.85 4.53
C GLU A 648 27.21 -23.37 4.29
N ASP A 649 26.11 -24.10 4.44
CA ASP A 649 26.08 -25.52 4.09
C ASP A 649 26.28 -25.66 2.57
N SER A 650 27.48 -26.13 2.21
CA SER A 650 27.84 -26.44 0.84
C SER A 650 26.88 -27.43 0.19
N GLN A 651 26.24 -28.32 0.97
CA GLN A 651 25.24 -29.25 0.48
C GLN A 651 23.93 -28.54 0.14
N GLU A 652 23.33 -27.71 1.01
CA GLU A 652 22.11 -26.94 0.64
C GLU A 652 22.34 -26.09 -0.62
N ASN A 653 23.52 -25.47 -0.77
CA ASN A 653 23.86 -24.67 -1.94
C ASN A 653 24.06 -25.52 -3.22
N LEU A 654 24.68 -26.70 -3.13
CA LEU A 654 24.79 -27.65 -4.26
C LEU A 654 23.41 -28.21 -4.66
N ASP A 655 22.58 -28.55 -3.67
CA ASP A 655 21.19 -28.93 -3.84
C ASP A 655 20.38 -27.85 -4.59
N TRP A 656 20.55 -26.58 -4.24
CA TRP A 656 19.91 -25.47 -4.96
C TRP A 656 20.44 -25.30 -6.38
N ILE A 657 21.74 -25.53 -6.63
CA ILE A 657 22.30 -25.54 -7.99
C ILE A 657 21.63 -26.63 -8.84
N ALA A 658 21.54 -27.87 -8.33
CA ALA A 658 20.88 -28.98 -9.02
C ALA A 658 19.37 -28.74 -9.25
N LYS A 659 18.67 -28.18 -8.25
CA LYS A 659 17.24 -27.79 -8.36
C LYS A 659 17.04 -26.70 -9.43
N LEU A 660 17.98 -25.76 -9.58
CA LEU A 660 17.95 -24.72 -10.61
C LEU A 660 18.29 -25.25 -12.01
N GLU A 661 19.10 -26.30 -12.13
CA GLU A 661 19.38 -27.00 -13.40
C GLU A 661 18.19 -27.83 -13.87
N GLY A 662 17.55 -28.59 -12.98
CA GLY A 662 16.32 -29.33 -13.29
C GLY A 662 15.15 -28.43 -13.69
N ALA A 663 15.16 -27.16 -13.29
CA ALA A 663 14.14 -26.17 -13.62
C ALA A 663 14.39 -25.40 -14.94
N ASP A 664 15.54 -25.57 -15.60
CA ASP A 664 15.79 -24.94 -16.90
C ASP A 664 15.05 -25.70 -18.04
N PRO A 665 14.39 -24.99 -19.00
CA PRO A 665 13.60 -25.65 -20.04
C PRO A 665 14.36 -26.72 -20.82
N ARG A 666 13.76 -27.92 -20.86
CA ARG A 666 14.29 -29.17 -21.48
C ARG A 666 15.40 -29.89 -20.69
N GLY A 667 15.73 -29.49 -19.47
CA GLY A 667 16.58 -30.27 -18.55
C GLY A 667 17.99 -30.57 -19.07
N ARG A 668 18.49 -29.79 -20.04
CA ARG A 668 19.84 -29.93 -20.58
C ARG A 668 20.79 -29.01 -19.85
N ALA A 669 21.83 -29.57 -19.25
CA ALA A 669 23.05 -28.89 -18.85
C ALA A 669 23.50 -27.88 -19.92
N MET A 670 23.42 -26.58 -19.61
CA MET A 670 23.72 -25.47 -20.54
C MET A 670 25.23 -25.22 -20.70
N ASP A 671 26.05 -25.80 -19.82
CA ASP A 671 27.50 -25.68 -19.80
C ASP A 671 28.16 -27.06 -19.66
N ALA A 672 29.39 -27.18 -20.16
CA ALA A 672 30.14 -28.44 -20.17
C ALA A 672 30.54 -28.91 -18.75
N LEU A 673 30.51 -28.03 -17.75
CA LEU A 673 30.87 -28.34 -16.37
C LEU A 673 29.73 -29.08 -15.65
N SER A 674 28.49 -28.72 -15.96
CA SER A 674 27.27 -29.40 -15.47
C SER A 674 27.14 -30.83 -16.02
N GLN A 675 27.74 -31.14 -17.19
CA GLN A 675 27.81 -32.52 -17.69
C GLN A 675 28.85 -33.38 -16.96
N LEU A 676 29.89 -32.78 -16.37
CA LEU A 676 30.91 -33.48 -15.58
C LEU A 676 30.47 -33.78 -14.14
N THR A 677 29.40 -33.16 -13.66
CA THR A 677 28.81 -33.41 -12.33
C THR A 677 27.71 -34.47 -12.36
N ALA A 678 27.00 -34.62 -13.49
CA ALA A 678 25.94 -35.61 -13.68
C ALA A 678 26.39 -37.09 -13.61
N THR A 679 27.70 -37.36 -13.62
CA THR A 679 28.29 -38.72 -13.71
C THR A 679 28.69 -39.34 -12.37
N THR A 680 28.48 -38.66 -11.24
CA THR A 680 28.96 -39.12 -9.91
C THR A 680 27.86 -39.52 -8.91
N MET A 681 26.58 -39.36 -9.26
CA MET A 681 25.47 -39.81 -8.40
C MET A 681 25.11 -41.29 -8.65
N PRO A 682 24.97 -42.13 -7.61
CA PRO A 682 24.59 -43.53 -7.77
C PRO A 682 23.10 -43.67 -8.14
N THR A 683 22.82 -44.07 -9.38
CA THR A 683 21.45 -44.27 -9.88
C THR A 683 20.76 -45.44 -9.19
N PRO A 684 19.59 -45.26 -8.54
CA PRO A 684 18.79 -46.36 -8.03
C PRO A 684 18.34 -47.28 -9.18
N SER A 685 18.78 -48.54 -9.16
CA SER A 685 18.48 -49.50 -10.24
C SER A 685 16.99 -49.88 -10.24
N PRO A 686 16.25 -49.68 -11.35
CA PRO A 686 14.85 -50.07 -11.43
C PRO A 686 14.69 -51.59 -11.41
N ARG A 687 13.98 -52.10 -10.41
CA ARG A 687 13.74 -53.53 -10.17
C ARG A 687 12.89 -54.13 -11.29
N ARG A 688 13.51 -54.68 -12.34
CA ARG A 688 12.80 -55.32 -13.45
C ARG A 688 12.24 -56.69 -13.04
N SER A 689 10.93 -56.85 -13.20
CA SER A 689 10.26 -58.15 -13.23
C SER A 689 10.81 -59.01 -14.39
N ARG A 690 10.90 -60.33 -14.17
CA ARG A 690 11.43 -61.28 -15.16
C ARG A 690 10.42 -61.54 -16.28
N THR A 691 10.89 -61.56 -17.53
CA THR A 691 10.23 -62.25 -18.67
C THR A 691 11.13 -63.37 -19.20
N PRO A 692 10.58 -64.44 -19.80
CA PRO A 692 11.37 -65.53 -20.40
C PRO A 692 12.08 -65.13 -21.70
N LEU A 693 13.05 -65.95 -22.12
CA LEU A 693 13.96 -65.69 -23.24
C LEU A 693 13.37 -66.07 -24.61
N SER A 694 13.89 -65.43 -25.67
CA SER A 694 14.44 -66.11 -26.86
C SER A 694 15.42 -65.18 -27.62
N PRO A 695 16.35 -65.71 -28.46
CA PRO A 695 17.64 -65.03 -28.72
C PRO A 695 17.89 -64.53 -30.16
N SER A 696 19.14 -64.07 -30.40
CA SER A 696 19.86 -63.92 -31.70
C SER A 696 19.74 -62.59 -32.47
N ILE A 697 20.81 -62.05 -33.11
CA ILE A 697 22.27 -62.33 -33.04
C ILE A 697 23.10 -61.16 -33.63
N ARG A 698 24.33 -60.91 -33.11
CA ARG A 698 25.48 -60.15 -33.73
C ARG A 698 25.27 -58.67 -34.17
N SER A 699 26.31 -57.85 -34.43
CA SER A 699 27.68 -57.73 -33.87
C SER A 699 28.46 -56.54 -34.46
N HIS A 700 29.31 -55.85 -33.67
CA HIS A 700 30.51 -55.06 -34.10
C HIS A 700 30.27 -53.85 -35.06
N SER A 701 31.19 -52.91 -35.30
CA SER A 701 32.27 -52.28 -34.49
C SER A 701 32.87 -51.10 -35.29
N GLY A 702 33.48 -50.11 -34.63
CA GLY A 702 34.51 -49.26 -35.27
C GLY A 702 34.28 -47.74 -35.28
N SER A 703 35.34 -47.04 -34.88
CA SER A 703 35.63 -45.60 -35.06
C SER A 703 37.08 -45.52 -35.63
N PRO A 704 37.70 -44.35 -35.90
CA PRO A 704 37.22 -42.96 -35.98
C PRO A 704 37.73 -42.24 -37.28
N GLU A 705 38.11 -40.95 -37.16
CA GLU A 705 38.83 -40.05 -38.12
C GLU A 705 37.99 -39.18 -39.08
N VAL A 706 38.48 -38.03 -39.60
CA VAL A 706 39.13 -36.81 -39.02
C VAL A 706 39.29 -35.76 -40.16
N ALA A 707 39.36 -34.46 -39.83
CA ALA A 707 39.59 -33.30 -40.74
C ALA A 707 38.48 -32.99 -41.80
N GLY A 708 38.40 -31.80 -42.41
CA GLY A 708 39.02 -30.50 -42.06
C GLY A 708 38.99 -29.43 -43.20
N LYS A 709 39.17 -28.16 -42.79
CA LYS A 709 39.48 -26.93 -43.60
C LYS A 709 38.34 -26.09 -44.24
N HIS A 710 38.64 -24.79 -44.24
CA HIS A 710 38.00 -23.57 -44.77
C HIS A 710 37.70 -23.62 -46.30
N PHE A 711 36.82 -22.78 -46.90
CA PHE A 711 37.00 -21.31 -47.07
C PHE A 711 35.71 -20.49 -47.38
N ARG A 712 35.90 -19.15 -47.47
CA ARG A 712 34.98 -18.05 -47.90
C ARG A 712 34.73 -18.08 -49.44
N TRP A 713 33.84 -17.34 -50.13
CA TRP A 713 32.80 -16.27 -49.94
C TRP A 713 32.03 -16.15 -51.30
N PRO A 714 31.21 -15.11 -51.63
CA PRO A 714 30.18 -14.35 -50.88
C PRO A 714 28.82 -14.32 -51.65
N SER A 715 27.78 -13.66 -51.09
CA SER A 715 26.73 -12.99 -51.92
C SER A 715 25.83 -12.04 -51.12
N VAL A 716 25.14 -11.14 -51.84
CA VAL A 716 24.39 -10.00 -51.27
C VAL A 716 22.88 -10.22 -51.36
N GLY A 717 22.22 -10.09 -50.21
CA GLY A 717 20.85 -9.60 -49.96
C GLY A 717 19.69 -9.88 -50.93
N MET A 718 18.59 -10.39 -50.38
CA MET A 718 17.25 -9.82 -50.62
C MET A 718 16.37 -9.90 -49.37
N SER A 719 15.39 -9.01 -49.28
CA SER A 719 14.47 -8.89 -48.13
C SER A 719 13.13 -9.56 -48.44
N VAL A 720 12.71 -10.51 -47.60
CA VAL A 720 11.38 -11.14 -47.66
C VAL A 720 10.73 -11.08 -46.28
N LYS A 721 9.49 -10.58 -46.22
CA LYS A 721 8.67 -10.57 -45.01
C LYS A 721 7.94 -11.91 -44.89
N SER A 722 8.14 -12.64 -43.79
CA SER A 722 7.34 -13.83 -43.47
C SER A 722 6.26 -13.50 -42.43
N LEU A 723 5.06 -14.05 -42.65
CA LEU A 723 3.91 -13.95 -41.75
C LEU A 723 3.91 -15.14 -40.76
N PRO A 724 3.40 -14.97 -39.53
CA PRO A 724 3.28 -16.07 -38.59
C PRO A 724 2.23 -17.08 -39.05
N THR A 725 2.62 -18.35 -39.21
CA THR A 725 1.73 -19.47 -39.53
C THR A 725 1.47 -20.31 -38.26
N PRO A 726 0.22 -20.68 -37.92
CA PRO A 726 -0.05 -21.50 -36.75
C PRO A 726 0.17 -23.00 -37.03
N PRO A 727 0.74 -23.77 -36.09
CA PRO A 727 0.78 -25.23 -36.17
C PRO A 727 -0.50 -25.87 -35.60
N THR A 728 -1.06 -26.83 -36.32
CA THR A 728 -2.24 -27.67 -35.99
C THR A 728 -2.17 -28.86 -36.94
N SER A 729 -2.33 -30.14 -36.59
CA SER A 729 -2.62 -30.83 -35.31
C SER A 729 -1.95 -32.23 -35.36
N SER A 730 -1.94 -32.99 -34.26
CA SER A 730 -2.36 -34.41 -34.28
C SER A 730 -2.37 -35.04 -32.87
N LEU A 731 -3.45 -35.78 -32.58
CA LEU A 731 -3.47 -36.92 -31.65
C LEU A 731 -3.28 -38.21 -32.47
N PRO A 732 -2.84 -39.33 -31.87
CA PRO A 732 -2.69 -40.60 -32.59
C PRO A 732 -4.02 -41.30 -32.87
N GLU A 733 -4.10 -42.03 -33.99
CA GLU A 733 -5.21 -42.91 -34.37
C GLU A 733 -4.95 -44.40 -34.05
N PRO A 734 -6.00 -45.27 -34.03
CA PRO A 734 -5.91 -46.66 -33.60
C PRO A 734 -5.68 -47.67 -34.74
N GLU A 735 -5.39 -48.94 -34.41
CA GLU A 735 -5.29 -50.03 -35.40
C GLU A 735 -6.57 -50.87 -35.57
N ARG A 736 -6.98 -50.98 -36.85
CA ARG A 736 -7.61 -52.13 -37.56
C ARG A 736 -8.93 -52.74 -37.00
N GLN A 737 -10.09 -52.62 -37.66
CA GLN A 737 -10.53 -53.25 -38.93
C GLN A 737 -10.45 -54.81 -38.99
N PRO A 738 -11.32 -55.53 -39.74
CA PRO A 738 -12.09 -55.07 -40.93
C PRO A 738 -13.57 -55.52 -41.06
N THR A 739 -14.32 -54.91 -42.00
CA THR A 739 -14.83 -55.57 -43.24
C THR A 739 -15.54 -54.61 -44.22
N THR A 740 -15.35 -54.85 -45.53
CA THR A 740 -16.24 -54.56 -46.70
C THR A 740 -16.78 -53.15 -47.00
N GLU A 741 -16.10 -52.50 -47.97
CA GLU A 741 -16.59 -52.22 -49.34
C GLU A 741 -17.45 -51.00 -49.79
N GLN A 742 -17.02 -50.51 -50.97
CA GLN A 742 -17.72 -49.81 -52.09
C GLN A 742 -18.07 -48.29 -52.05
N THR A 743 -17.81 -47.70 -53.21
CA THR A 743 -17.82 -46.29 -53.68
C THR A 743 -19.08 -45.97 -54.53
N PRO A 744 -19.28 -44.79 -55.21
CA PRO A 744 -18.59 -43.47 -55.18
C PRO A 744 -19.51 -42.18 -55.20
N GLY A 745 -18.94 -41.02 -54.82
CA GLY A 745 -19.22 -39.70 -55.43
C GLY A 745 -20.42 -38.86 -54.92
N ARG A 746 -20.64 -37.58 -55.35
CA ARG A 746 -19.80 -36.62 -56.12
C ARG A 746 -20.36 -35.16 -56.07
N ASP A 747 -19.46 -34.16 -56.06
CA ASP A 747 -19.60 -32.76 -56.60
C ASP A 747 -20.56 -31.67 -56.00
N ARG A 748 -20.01 -30.43 -55.88
CA ARG A 748 -20.62 -29.05 -56.04
C ARG A 748 -21.56 -28.48 -54.94
N LYS A 749 -21.42 -27.21 -54.46
CA LYS A 749 -21.45 -25.84 -55.06
C LYS A 749 -22.87 -25.44 -55.53
N ARG A 750 -23.43 -24.21 -55.34
CA ARG A 750 -22.91 -22.86 -54.98
C ARG A 750 -24.09 -21.85 -54.76
N LYS A 751 -23.86 -20.69 -54.11
CA LYS A 751 -24.52 -19.35 -54.35
C LYS A 751 -26.05 -19.18 -54.00
N VAL A 752 -26.70 -17.99 -53.87
CA VAL A 752 -26.36 -16.58 -53.47
C VAL A 752 -27.67 -15.71 -53.30
N VAL A 753 -27.72 -14.76 -52.33
CA VAL A 753 -28.32 -13.37 -52.32
C VAL A 753 -29.63 -13.06 -53.13
N VAL A 754 -30.68 -12.30 -52.71
CA VAL A 754 -31.20 -11.60 -51.47
C VAL A 754 -32.64 -11.06 -51.74
N GLN A 755 -33.33 -10.47 -50.73
CA GLN A 755 -34.52 -9.56 -50.78
C GLN A 755 -35.96 -10.16 -50.66
N SER A 756 -36.96 -9.26 -50.48
CA SER A 756 -38.24 -9.39 -49.72
C SER A 756 -39.34 -8.43 -50.25
N PRO A 757 -40.57 -8.26 -49.69
CA PRO A 757 -41.41 -9.03 -48.72
C PRO A 757 -42.74 -9.52 -49.39
N PRO A 758 -43.91 -9.76 -48.71
CA PRO A 758 -44.88 -8.68 -48.36
C PRO A 758 -45.77 -8.97 -47.08
N SER A 759 -47.08 -8.61 -47.08
CA SER A 759 -47.93 -8.27 -45.91
C SER A 759 -49.25 -9.09 -45.71
N SER A 760 -50.03 -8.75 -44.66
CA SER A 760 -51.18 -9.47 -44.07
C SER A 760 -52.57 -9.23 -44.72
N PRO A 761 -53.58 -10.08 -44.37
CA PRO A 761 -54.95 -9.59 -44.10
C PRO A 761 -55.64 -10.24 -42.85
N SER A 762 -56.97 -10.09 -42.69
CA SER A 762 -57.77 -10.34 -41.45
C SER A 762 -59.19 -10.91 -41.72
N VAL A 763 -60.00 -11.30 -40.68
CA VAL A 763 -61.50 -11.12 -40.54
C VAL A 763 -62.26 -12.13 -39.59
N LYS A 764 -63.16 -11.61 -38.69
CA LYS A 764 -64.38 -12.20 -37.99
C LYS A 764 -64.28 -13.59 -37.26
N ARG A 765 -65.03 -13.99 -36.21
CA ARG A 765 -66.44 -13.72 -35.76
C ARG A 765 -66.64 -14.06 -34.23
N ARG A 766 -67.84 -14.47 -33.77
CA ARG A 766 -68.36 -14.45 -32.37
C ARG A 766 -69.33 -15.62 -32.08
N ASN A 767 -69.36 -16.18 -30.85
CA ASN A 767 -70.56 -16.74 -30.15
C ASN A 767 -70.28 -17.19 -28.69
N THR A 768 -71.29 -17.72 -27.98
CA THR A 768 -71.44 -17.70 -26.50
C THR A 768 -72.16 -18.93 -25.90
N ALA A 769 -71.92 -19.28 -24.61
CA ALA A 769 -72.96 -19.43 -23.53
C ALA A 769 -72.53 -20.27 -22.28
N THR A 770 -72.94 -19.82 -21.07
CA THR A 770 -73.35 -20.60 -19.84
C THR A 770 -72.41 -21.64 -19.16
N SER A 771 -72.42 -21.87 -17.82
CA SER A 771 -72.93 -21.14 -16.63
C SER A 771 -72.46 -21.77 -15.28
N ARG A 772 -72.73 -21.09 -14.13
CA ARG A 772 -72.62 -21.50 -12.70
C ARG A 772 -71.21 -21.51 -12.03
N SER A 773 -71.00 -21.15 -10.75
CA SER A 773 -71.61 -20.09 -9.88
C SER A 773 -70.95 -19.98 -8.47
N SER A 774 -70.42 -18.79 -8.11
CA SER A 774 -70.41 -18.10 -6.77
C SER A 774 -69.85 -18.80 -5.49
N PRO A 775 -69.59 -18.07 -4.36
CA PRO A 775 -69.66 -16.62 -4.07
C PRO A 775 -68.27 -15.93 -3.86
N THR A 776 -68.04 -14.63 -4.16
CA THR A 776 -68.46 -13.35 -3.49
C THR A 776 -67.78 -13.14 -2.11
N VAL A 777 -67.11 -12.03 -1.74
CA VAL A 777 -67.43 -10.57 -1.71
C VAL A 777 -66.09 -9.77 -1.86
N ALA A 778 -65.86 -8.83 -2.80
CA ALA A 778 -66.31 -7.42 -2.97
C ALA A 778 -65.87 -6.46 -1.83
N THR A 779 -65.52 -5.16 -1.99
CA THR A 779 -65.60 -4.13 -3.07
C THR A 779 -64.21 -3.42 -3.23
N GLY A 780 -63.88 -2.52 -4.18
CA GLY A 780 -64.62 -1.71 -5.18
C GLY A 780 -64.95 -0.30 -4.67
N THR A 781 -64.70 0.85 -5.33
CA THR A 781 -63.96 1.21 -6.60
C THR A 781 -63.50 2.71 -6.45
N LYS A 782 -63.16 3.61 -7.40
CA LYS A 782 -63.26 3.77 -8.89
C LYS A 782 -62.17 4.78 -9.39
N ARG A 783 -62.32 5.44 -10.56
CA ARG A 783 -61.34 6.39 -11.17
C ARG A 783 -62.00 7.30 -12.23
N ARG A 784 -61.66 8.61 -12.33
CA ARG A 784 -61.55 9.45 -13.57
C ARG A 784 -61.40 10.97 -13.34
N GLU A 785 -60.84 11.64 -14.35
CA GLU A 785 -60.74 13.11 -14.63
C GLU A 785 -61.89 13.52 -15.62
N PRO A 786 -62.02 14.75 -16.25
CA PRO A 786 -61.09 15.91 -16.32
C PRO A 786 -61.67 17.37 -16.42
N LEU A 787 -60.75 18.37 -16.48
CA LEU A 787 -60.75 19.67 -17.22
C LEU A 787 -61.69 20.87 -16.93
N GLN A 788 -61.04 22.05 -16.74
CA GLN A 788 -61.39 23.45 -17.14
C GLN A 788 -62.59 24.24 -16.54
N GLY A 789 -62.41 25.56 -16.31
CA GLY A 789 -63.53 26.54 -16.32
C GLY A 789 -63.52 27.85 -15.48
N VAL A 790 -62.57 28.77 -15.71
CA VAL A 790 -62.75 30.27 -15.77
C VAL A 790 -63.53 31.07 -14.67
N ASP A 791 -62.83 32.04 -14.05
CA ASP A 791 -63.18 33.39 -13.51
C ASP A 791 -64.34 33.69 -12.54
N GLY A 792 -64.14 34.73 -11.68
CA GLY A 792 -65.19 35.33 -10.83
C GLY A 792 -64.70 36.23 -9.67
N ASN A 793 -64.25 37.47 -9.95
CA ASN A 793 -63.80 38.43 -8.92
C ASN A 793 -64.95 39.15 -8.19
N SER A 794 -64.79 39.47 -6.88
CA SER A 794 -64.75 40.87 -6.38
C SER A 794 -64.73 41.06 -4.85
N SER A 795 -63.72 41.81 -4.38
CA SER A 795 -63.77 42.92 -3.40
C SER A 795 -64.52 42.79 -2.05
N GLN A 796 -63.80 42.96 -0.93
CA GLN A 796 -63.68 44.28 -0.27
C GLN A 796 -62.54 44.32 0.77
N GLN A 797 -62.09 45.54 1.11
CA GLN A 797 -61.04 45.91 2.08
C GLN A 797 -61.52 47.17 2.83
N PRO A 798 -60.95 47.57 4.00
CA PRO A 798 -59.51 47.75 4.28
C PRO A 798 -59.07 46.93 5.53
N THR A 799 -57.94 47.12 6.24
CA THR A 799 -56.95 48.22 6.30
C THR A 799 -55.51 47.68 6.55
N THR A 800 -54.73 48.31 7.43
CA THR A 800 -53.28 48.15 7.63
C THR A 800 -52.95 48.19 9.15
N THR A 801 -51.73 48.00 9.69
CA THR A 801 -50.37 48.36 9.24
C THR A 801 -49.33 47.68 10.18
N ARG A 802 -48.11 47.26 9.83
CA ARG A 802 -47.48 46.68 8.61
C ARG A 802 -46.18 45.95 9.04
N THR A 803 -45.57 45.18 8.14
CA THR A 803 -44.33 44.41 8.42
C THR A 803 -43.37 44.36 7.22
N LEU A 804 -42.09 44.08 7.53
CA LEU A 804 -41.06 43.39 6.75
C LEU A 804 -40.56 43.92 5.38
N PHE A 805 -39.36 43.43 5.03
CA PHE A 805 -38.58 43.68 3.82
C PHE A 805 -38.82 42.61 2.74
N ALA A 806 -38.78 43.02 1.48
CA ALA A 806 -38.47 42.18 0.31
C ALA A 806 -37.99 43.09 -0.84
N GLY A 807 -37.24 42.55 -1.81
CA GLY A 807 -36.86 43.28 -3.03
C GLY A 807 -35.91 42.49 -3.94
N ALA A 808 -36.25 42.39 -5.23
CA ALA A 808 -35.41 41.82 -6.28
C ALA A 808 -35.92 42.23 -7.68
N VAL A 809 -35.00 42.65 -8.57
CA VAL A 809 -35.06 42.71 -10.06
C VAL A 809 -36.19 43.57 -10.72
N ASP A 810 -36.08 44.11 -11.94
CA ASP A 810 -35.03 44.02 -12.98
C ASP A 810 -34.98 45.26 -13.92
N ALA A 811 -33.91 45.34 -14.75
CA ALA A 811 -33.79 45.92 -16.10
C ALA A 811 -34.12 47.41 -16.40
N GLY A 812 -33.38 48.06 -17.34
CA GLY A 812 -33.75 49.41 -17.81
C GLY A 812 -32.84 50.27 -18.73
N HIS A 813 -32.00 49.72 -19.62
CA HIS A 813 -31.41 50.35 -20.83
C HIS A 813 -30.91 51.84 -20.90
N SER A 814 -29.70 51.96 -21.50
CA SER A 814 -29.29 52.91 -22.58
C SER A 814 -28.55 54.24 -22.31
N ALA A 815 -27.51 54.44 -23.15
CA ALA A 815 -26.88 55.67 -23.67
C ALA A 815 -26.28 56.76 -22.74
N GLY A 816 -25.09 57.26 -23.12
CA GLY A 816 -24.91 58.73 -23.15
C GLY A 816 -23.62 59.42 -22.64
N THR A 817 -22.45 59.16 -23.25
CA THR A 817 -21.40 60.19 -23.56
C THR A 817 -20.61 60.94 -22.45
N THR A 818 -19.48 61.53 -22.90
CA THR A 818 -18.72 62.70 -22.38
C THR A 818 -18.05 62.69 -20.99
N ALA A 819 -16.72 62.61 -21.05
CA ALA A 819 -15.75 63.63 -20.59
C ALA A 819 -15.48 63.89 -19.09
N ASP A 820 -14.17 63.98 -18.77
CA ASP A 820 -13.42 65.11 -18.16
C ASP A 820 -14.05 65.88 -16.97
N ASP A 821 -13.33 66.26 -15.90
CA ASP A 821 -11.89 66.20 -15.60
C ASP A 821 -11.67 66.20 -14.05
N GLU A 822 -10.50 66.69 -13.62
CA GLU A 822 -10.07 67.16 -12.31
C GLU A 822 -9.33 66.18 -11.40
N ARG A 823 -8.03 66.48 -11.27
CA ARG A 823 -7.09 65.99 -10.25
C ARG A 823 -7.06 66.98 -9.10
N GLU A 824 -6.60 66.54 -7.94
CA GLU A 824 -5.36 66.96 -7.25
C GLU A 824 -5.36 66.34 -5.84
N ASP A 825 -4.25 66.14 -5.11
CA ASP A 825 -2.81 65.91 -5.31
C ASP A 825 -2.20 65.94 -3.88
N ARG A 826 -0.95 65.45 -3.73
CA ARG A 826 0.07 65.77 -2.70
C ARG A 826 0.45 64.70 -1.67
N GLN A 827 1.40 63.88 -2.09
CA GLN A 827 2.80 63.86 -1.60
C GLN A 827 3.07 63.80 -0.07
N GLN A 828 3.67 62.68 0.38
CA GLN A 828 5.06 62.51 0.93
C GLN A 828 5.72 63.59 1.84
N PRO A 829 6.83 63.32 2.60
CA PRO A 829 7.67 62.10 2.71
C PRO A 829 8.08 61.64 4.16
N GLN A 830 8.95 60.61 4.20
CA GLN A 830 9.99 60.15 5.18
C GLN A 830 10.39 61.12 6.34
N ALA A 831 10.90 60.70 7.52
CA ALA A 831 12.17 59.96 7.75
C ALA A 831 12.51 59.65 9.25
N THR A 832 13.60 58.88 9.50
CA THR A 832 14.40 58.69 10.78
C THR A 832 13.71 58.04 12.01
N SER A 833 14.26 57.08 12.77
CA SER A 833 15.54 56.88 13.54
C SER A 833 15.53 57.53 14.94
N ALA A 834 16.08 56.99 16.06
CA ALA A 834 16.66 55.67 16.42
C ALA A 834 16.89 55.52 17.97
N ARG A 835 17.32 54.32 18.45
CA ARG A 835 18.05 54.05 19.75
C ARG A 835 17.29 54.28 21.09
N GLU A 836 17.71 53.84 22.30
CA GLU A 836 18.56 52.74 22.87
C GLU A 836 18.24 52.59 24.41
N GLY A 837 18.75 51.56 25.11
CA GLY A 837 18.63 51.35 26.59
C GLY A 837 17.69 50.18 26.98
N GLU A 838 17.98 49.19 27.86
CA GLU A 838 18.67 49.11 29.17
C GLU A 838 17.87 49.72 30.37
N LYS A 839 17.73 49.10 31.57
CA LYS A 839 18.15 47.79 32.14
C LYS A 839 17.37 47.46 33.45
N GLU A 840 17.36 46.16 33.83
CA GLU A 840 17.19 45.54 35.18
C GLU A 840 15.98 45.79 36.15
N LYS A 841 15.31 44.67 36.53
CA LYS A 841 14.95 44.14 37.89
C LYS A 841 14.70 45.16 39.05
N LYS A 842 13.74 44.98 39.99
CA LYS A 842 13.45 43.79 40.85
C LYS A 842 12.31 44.11 41.86
N LYS A 843 11.73 43.07 42.55
CA LYS A 843 10.81 43.13 43.74
C LYS A 843 9.39 43.68 43.47
N GLN A 844 8.33 43.56 44.30
CA GLN A 844 7.79 42.61 45.34
C GLN A 844 6.28 42.98 45.54
N GLY A 845 5.39 42.08 46.01
CA GLY A 845 3.96 42.35 46.35
C GLY A 845 3.64 42.12 47.86
N PRO A 846 2.39 41.87 48.33
CA PRO A 846 1.05 41.82 47.68
C PRO A 846 0.22 43.10 47.96
N PRO A 847 -0.88 43.25 48.79
CA PRO A 847 -1.75 42.38 49.65
C PRO A 847 -3.31 42.56 49.45
N PHE A 848 -4.14 42.06 50.39
CA PHE A 848 -5.63 42.18 50.59
C PHE A 848 -6.57 41.44 49.58
N GLU A 849 -7.65 40.67 49.90
CA GLU A 849 -8.71 40.56 50.98
C GLU A 849 -10.07 41.20 50.59
N HIS A 850 -11.28 40.80 51.08
CA HIS A 850 -11.73 39.78 52.05
C HIS A 850 -13.24 39.41 51.88
N THR A 851 -13.69 38.22 52.32
CA THR A 851 -14.99 37.84 53.01
C THR A 851 -15.12 36.29 52.98
N ALA A 852 -15.47 35.48 54.00
CA ALA A 852 -16.19 35.54 55.30
C ALA A 852 -17.61 34.92 55.24
N ALA A 853 -18.15 34.17 56.23
CA ALA A 853 -17.59 33.40 57.37
C ALA A 853 -18.73 32.57 58.05
N VAL A 854 -18.40 31.56 58.90
CA VAL A 854 -19.09 31.16 60.19
C VAL A 854 -18.59 29.78 60.69
N SER A 855 -18.60 29.57 62.03
CA SER A 855 -18.15 28.36 62.77
C SER A 855 -19.27 27.29 62.89
N CYS A 856 -19.20 26.12 63.54
CA CYS A 856 -18.36 25.52 64.59
C CYS A 856 -18.51 23.96 64.50
N LEU A 857 -17.78 23.03 65.13
CA LEU A 857 -17.20 22.86 66.47
C LEU A 857 -15.98 21.90 66.45
N GLN A 858 -15.20 21.86 67.53
CA GLN A 858 -14.24 20.77 67.81
C GLN A 858 -14.86 19.67 68.70
N VAL A 859 -14.30 18.46 68.66
CA VAL A 859 -14.45 17.44 69.71
C VAL A 859 -13.06 17.06 70.22
N THR A 860 -12.91 16.99 71.54
CA THR A 860 -11.63 16.75 72.23
C THR A 860 -11.56 15.34 72.79
N ILE A 861 -10.37 14.72 72.78
CA ILE A 861 -10.04 13.51 73.55
C ILE A 861 -8.71 13.81 74.31
N PRO A 862 -8.54 13.41 75.59
CA PRO A 862 -7.64 14.10 76.52
C PRO A 862 -6.22 13.51 76.62
N SER A 863 -5.41 14.14 77.48
CA SER A 863 -4.04 13.78 77.86
C SER A 863 -3.97 12.99 79.19
N SER A 864 -2.75 12.71 79.68
CA SER A 864 -2.37 11.87 80.87
C SER A 864 -2.46 10.33 80.64
N SER A 865 -1.60 9.47 81.21
CA SER A 865 -0.41 9.67 82.08
C SER A 865 0.54 8.45 82.08
N GLU A 866 1.84 8.74 82.26
CA GLU A 866 2.85 8.00 83.05
C GLU A 866 3.33 6.55 82.72
N GLU A 867 4.63 6.43 82.93
CA GLU A 867 5.61 5.32 83.01
C GLU A 867 5.20 3.83 83.04
N ALA A 868 5.93 3.02 82.26
CA ALA A 868 6.73 1.88 82.76
C ALA A 868 7.77 1.40 81.72
N SER A 869 8.96 0.95 82.16
CA SER A 869 10.11 0.67 81.26
C SER A 869 10.30 -0.83 80.94
N GLN A 870 10.42 -1.20 79.66
CA GLN A 870 11.10 -2.43 79.23
C GLN A 870 11.86 -2.24 77.89
N PRO A 871 13.05 -2.84 77.70
CA PRO A 871 13.86 -2.64 76.51
C PRO A 871 13.35 -3.48 75.33
N ARG A 872 12.99 -2.84 74.21
CA ARG A 872 12.72 -3.52 72.93
C ARG A 872 13.95 -3.50 72.02
N ARG A 873 14.13 -4.61 71.30
CA ARG A 873 15.30 -4.93 70.46
C ARG A 873 15.47 -3.93 69.29
N PRO A 874 16.69 -3.77 68.73
CA PRO A 874 16.89 -2.97 67.53
C PRO A 874 15.98 -3.46 66.39
N ALA A 875 15.28 -2.52 65.75
CA ALA A 875 14.29 -2.84 64.73
C ALA A 875 14.94 -3.45 63.48
N THR A 876 14.68 -4.74 63.25
CA THR A 876 14.92 -5.38 61.95
C THR A 876 13.98 -4.78 60.92
N LYS A 877 14.53 -4.32 59.79
CA LYS A 877 13.72 -3.83 58.66
C LYS A 877 12.72 -4.91 58.20
N PRO A 878 11.52 -4.53 57.71
CA PRO A 878 10.66 -5.48 57.02
C PRO A 878 11.41 -6.09 55.82
N VAL A 879 11.14 -7.36 55.54
CA VAL A 879 11.79 -8.13 54.48
C VAL A 879 10.74 -8.96 53.76
N CYS A 880 10.81 -9.02 52.43
CA CYS A 880 9.88 -9.79 51.60
C CYS A 880 9.76 -11.26 52.06
N ALA A 881 8.54 -11.74 52.24
CA ALA A 881 8.22 -13.10 52.68
C ALA A 881 8.68 -14.18 51.67
N PHE A 882 8.72 -13.85 50.38
CA PHE A 882 9.08 -14.79 49.30
C PHE A 882 10.59 -14.89 49.09
N ALA A 883 11.24 -13.79 48.70
CA ALA A 883 12.67 -13.77 48.32
C ALA A 883 13.60 -13.12 49.35
N ALA A 884 13.09 -12.69 50.51
CA ALA A 884 13.85 -11.94 51.51
C ALA A 884 14.64 -10.77 50.89
N GLY A 885 15.93 -10.62 51.22
CA GLY A 885 16.82 -9.60 50.64
C GLY A 885 17.18 -9.78 49.16
N LYS A 886 16.62 -10.78 48.47
CA LYS A 886 16.77 -10.99 47.00
C LYS A 886 15.56 -10.49 46.19
N CYS A 887 14.50 -10.02 46.84
CA CYS A 887 13.29 -9.50 46.18
C CYS A 887 13.65 -8.44 45.11
N HIS A 888 12.98 -8.47 43.96
CA HIS A 888 13.25 -7.55 42.85
C HIS A 888 12.82 -6.10 43.16
N LEU A 889 12.00 -5.90 44.19
CA LEU A 889 11.63 -4.60 44.74
C LEU A 889 12.64 -4.11 45.81
N PHE A 890 13.56 -4.95 46.27
CA PHE A 890 14.59 -4.58 47.25
C PHE A 890 15.48 -3.44 46.71
N GLY A 891 15.48 -2.30 47.39
CA GLY A 891 16.20 -1.10 46.95
C GLY A 891 15.51 -0.35 45.80
N SER A 892 14.24 -0.62 45.50
CA SER A 892 13.39 0.24 44.67
C SER A 892 12.59 1.21 45.53
N THR A 893 12.30 2.40 45.00
CA THR A 893 11.35 3.35 45.60
C THR A 893 9.99 3.15 44.94
N VAL A 894 9.02 2.69 45.73
CA VAL A 894 7.65 2.43 45.29
C VAL A 894 6.79 3.65 45.60
N LEU A 895 6.15 4.21 44.58
CA LEU A 895 5.26 5.36 44.69
C LEU A 895 3.81 4.91 44.50
N LEU A 896 2.93 5.27 45.42
CA LEU A 896 1.51 4.98 45.35
C LEU A 896 0.79 6.21 44.79
N ALA A 897 0.19 6.09 43.61
CA ALA A 897 -0.64 7.14 43.05
C ALA A 897 -2.03 7.08 43.69
N ALA A 898 -2.19 7.64 44.90
CA ALA A 898 -3.40 7.48 45.72
C ALA A 898 -4.70 7.85 44.96
N SER A 899 -4.68 8.91 44.14
CA SER A 899 -5.82 9.33 43.32
C SER A 899 -6.15 8.40 42.13
N ALA A 900 -5.27 7.45 41.80
CA ALA A 900 -5.41 6.45 40.75
C ALA A 900 -5.32 4.99 41.28
N LEU A 901 -5.53 4.80 42.58
CA LEU A 901 -5.57 3.50 43.25
C LEU A 901 -6.90 3.35 43.99
N ALA A 902 -7.67 2.31 43.66
CA ALA A 902 -8.88 1.98 44.43
C ALA A 902 -8.49 1.52 45.85
N ASP A 903 -9.37 1.67 46.84
CA ASP A 903 -9.11 1.02 48.13
C ASP A 903 -9.16 -0.50 47.98
N SER A 904 -8.16 -1.20 48.55
CA SER A 904 -7.89 -2.61 48.27
C SER A 904 -7.03 -3.23 49.35
N ALA A 905 -7.67 -3.94 50.27
CA ALA A 905 -6.98 -4.76 51.28
C ALA A 905 -6.01 -5.77 50.65
N ALA A 906 -6.32 -6.28 49.44
CA ALA A 906 -5.44 -7.18 48.69
C ALA A 906 -4.15 -6.48 48.21
N ARG A 907 -4.18 -5.18 47.89
CA ARG A 907 -2.95 -4.42 47.60
C ARG A 907 -2.13 -4.24 48.87
N SER A 908 -2.76 -3.89 49.99
CA SER A 908 -2.07 -3.67 51.27
C SER A 908 -1.37 -4.93 51.75
N ALA A 909 -2.05 -6.09 51.71
CA ALA A 909 -1.46 -7.39 52.03
C ALA A 909 -0.25 -7.71 51.13
N LEU A 910 -0.35 -7.51 49.80
CA LEU A 910 0.78 -7.73 48.89
C LEU A 910 1.95 -6.74 49.12
N LEU A 911 1.68 -5.52 49.60
CA LEU A 911 2.74 -4.59 50.01
C LEU A 911 3.40 -5.05 51.32
N GLU A 912 2.65 -5.56 52.29
CA GLU A 912 3.19 -6.17 53.51
C GLU A 912 4.04 -7.41 53.20
N GLU A 913 3.54 -8.33 52.36
CA GLU A 913 4.24 -9.54 51.92
C GLU A 913 5.58 -9.24 51.21
N HIS A 914 5.67 -8.16 50.42
CA HIS A 914 6.93 -7.72 49.80
C HIS A 914 7.81 -6.86 50.72
N GLY A 915 7.41 -6.63 51.98
CA GLY A 915 8.14 -5.83 52.96
C GLY A 915 8.08 -4.32 52.69
N LEU A 916 7.08 -3.85 51.95
CA LEU A 916 6.94 -2.49 51.43
C LEU A 916 6.00 -1.59 52.23
N ALA A 917 5.25 -2.11 53.22
CA ALA A 917 4.26 -1.35 53.98
C ALA A 917 4.77 0.01 54.51
N ASP A 918 5.94 0.02 55.17
CA ASP A 918 6.58 1.24 55.71
C ASP A 918 7.51 1.98 54.72
N THR A 919 7.56 1.56 53.45
CA THR A 919 8.54 2.09 52.46
C THR A 919 7.98 2.46 51.09
N ALA A 920 6.72 2.10 50.81
CA ALA A 920 5.94 2.72 49.75
C ALA A 920 5.53 4.14 50.18
N VAL A 921 5.71 5.13 49.30
CA VAL A 921 5.48 6.56 49.60
C VAL A 921 4.34 7.07 48.73
N ASP A 922 3.57 8.06 49.20
CA ASP A 922 2.64 8.77 48.32
C ASP A 922 3.41 9.45 47.15
N MET A 923 2.83 9.35 45.96
CA MET A 923 3.44 9.84 44.73
C MET A 923 3.59 11.37 44.71
N ASP A 924 2.59 12.11 45.18
CA ASP A 924 2.57 13.57 45.13
C ASP A 924 3.46 14.17 46.24
N GLU A 925 3.46 13.59 47.45
CA GLU A 925 4.44 13.93 48.50
C GLU A 925 5.88 13.69 48.04
N TRP A 926 6.16 12.52 47.44
CA TRP A 926 7.49 12.20 46.94
C TRP A 926 7.93 13.16 45.83
N PHE A 927 7.02 13.52 44.92
CA PHE A 927 7.32 14.48 43.85
C PHE A 927 7.59 15.89 44.38
N ALA A 928 6.84 16.35 45.39
CA ALA A 928 7.10 17.63 46.06
C ALA A 928 8.50 17.65 46.70
N ALA A 929 8.85 16.61 47.46
CA ALA A 929 10.16 16.50 48.12
C ALA A 929 11.34 16.36 47.12
N ASN A 930 11.17 15.58 46.05
CA ASN A 930 12.25 15.19 45.12
C ASN A 930 12.28 16.01 43.82
N ARG A 931 11.64 17.20 43.80
CA ARG A 931 11.55 18.10 42.63
C ARG A 931 11.13 17.36 41.36
N PHE A 932 10.01 16.62 41.44
CA PHE A 932 9.45 15.78 40.37
C PHE A 932 10.43 14.74 39.79
N GLY A 933 11.41 14.26 40.58
CA GLY A 933 12.36 13.23 40.17
C GLY A 933 13.54 13.73 39.34
N ALA A 934 14.03 14.95 39.62
CA ALA A 934 15.22 15.51 38.97
C ALA A 934 16.51 14.90 39.54
N SER A 935 17.32 14.21 38.72
CA SER A 935 18.46 13.38 39.12
C SER A 935 19.54 14.06 39.98
N ALA A 936 19.61 15.39 39.98
CA ALA A 936 20.52 16.16 40.84
C ALA A 936 20.11 16.12 42.33
N ALA A 937 18.83 15.90 42.64
CA ALA A 937 18.34 15.72 44.01
C ALA A 937 18.53 14.27 44.53
N LEU A 938 18.60 13.28 43.63
CA LEU A 938 18.60 11.86 43.97
C LEU A 938 20.01 11.27 44.28
N GLY A 939 21.08 12.08 44.18
CA GLY A 939 22.42 11.70 44.65
C GLY A 939 23.11 10.50 43.97
N ILE A 940 22.56 9.98 42.86
CA ILE A 940 22.92 8.64 42.34
C ILE A 940 24.32 8.60 41.72
N ARG A 941 25.31 8.16 42.51
CA ARG A 941 26.50 7.45 41.98
C ARG A 941 26.09 6.01 41.60
N LYS A 942 26.83 5.43 40.64
CA LYS A 942 26.53 4.14 39.96
C LYS A 942 26.06 3.01 40.90
N SER A 943 24.75 2.74 41.00
CA SER A 943 24.11 1.44 40.68
C SER A 943 22.63 1.33 41.11
N ARG A 944 21.92 0.40 40.45
CA ARG A 944 20.68 -0.33 40.81
C ARG A 944 19.42 0.36 41.36
N HIS A 945 19.43 1.54 41.97
CA HIS A 945 18.18 2.17 42.43
C HIS A 945 17.19 2.42 41.26
N ARG A 946 15.94 2.00 41.45
CA ARG A 946 14.81 2.19 40.53
C ARG A 946 13.69 2.93 41.25
N VAL A 947 13.00 3.82 40.56
CA VAL A 947 11.75 4.44 41.03
C VAL A 947 10.61 3.93 40.16
N LEU A 948 9.52 3.49 40.77
CA LEU A 948 8.34 2.99 40.06
C LEU A 948 7.03 3.38 40.75
N ILE A 949 6.02 3.72 39.93
CA ILE A 949 4.67 4.11 40.37
C ILE A 949 3.73 2.92 40.21
N LEU A 950 2.91 2.67 41.23
CA LEU A 950 1.79 1.73 41.17
C LEU A 950 0.47 2.46 40.95
N VAL A 951 -0.33 1.95 40.00
CA VAL A 951 -1.67 2.44 39.63
C VAL A 951 -2.68 1.28 39.56
N ASP A 952 -3.98 1.57 39.47
CA ASP A 952 -5.00 0.58 39.10
C ASP A 952 -5.60 0.88 37.73
N THR A 953 -5.18 0.12 36.72
CA THR A 953 -5.62 0.31 35.33
C THR A 953 -7.02 -0.23 35.04
N VAL A 954 -7.60 -1.06 35.91
CA VAL A 954 -8.86 -1.76 35.66
C VAL A 954 -10.03 -1.17 36.44
N GLN A 955 -9.82 -0.77 37.70
CA GLN A 955 -10.83 -0.07 38.49
C GLN A 955 -10.72 1.45 38.31
N MET A 956 -9.50 2.01 38.29
CA MET A 956 -9.23 3.45 38.25
C MET A 956 -8.63 3.90 36.91
N GLY A 957 -9.05 3.29 35.80
CA GLY A 957 -8.42 3.45 34.48
C GLY A 957 -8.45 4.88 33.91
N ARG A 958 -9.48 5.69 34.21
CA ARG A 958 -9.54 7.11 33.78
C ARG A 958 -8.65 7.99 34.67
N GLU A 959 -8.61 7.69 35.95
CA GLU A 959 -7.86 8.43 36.97
C GLU A 959 -6.36 8.17 36.80
N THR A 960 -5.98 6.93 36.50
CA THR A 960 -4.64 6.56 36.01
C THR A 960 -4.23 7.40 34.81
N GLN A 961 -5.09 7.57 33.80
CA GLN A 961 -4.76 8.41 32.63
C GLN A 961 -4.58 9.90 33.00
N LYS A 962 -5.38 10.44 33.93
CA LYS A 962 -5.23 11.82 34.44
C LYS A 962 -3.90 12.00 35.18
N VAL A 963 -3.56 11.06 36.07
CA VAL A 963 -2.30 11.07 36.83
C VAL A 963 -1.11 11.04 35.88
N LEU A 964 -1.05 10.08 34.96
CA LEU A 964 0.08 9.95 34.05
C LEU A 964 0.24 11.16 33.13
N ALA A 965 -0.87 11.73 32.62
CA ALA A 965 -0.83 12.97 31.84
C ALA A 965 -0.32 14.17 32.67
N SER A 966 -0.70 14.28 33.96
CA SER A 966 -0.23 15.35 34.85
C SER A 966 1.26 15.20 35.18
N VAL A 967 1.73 13.98 35.42
CA VAL A 967 3.14 13.65 35.68
C VAL A 967 4.00 13.91 34.43
N GLU A 968 3.55 13.51 33.24
CA GLU A 968 4.23 13.82 31.98
C GLU A 968 4.32 15.33 31.71
N LEU A 969 3.22 16.07 31.95
CA LEU A 969 3.13 17.52 31.75
C LEU A 969 4.04 18.27 32.72
N THR A 970 3.97 17.95 34.01
CA THR A 970 4.76 18.62 35.05
C THR A 970 6.27 18.35 34.89
N ARG A 971 6.63 17.15 34.41
CA ARG A 971 8.03 16.80 34.09
C ARG A 971 8.48 17.28 32.71
N ARG A 972 7.62 17.89 31.89
CA ARG A 972 7.89 18.28 30.49
C ARG A 972 9.07 19.24 30.36
N ASP A 973 9.12 20.23 31.25
CA ASP A 973 10.09 21.33 31.19
C ASP A 973 11.37 21.05 32.00
N LEU A 974 11.49 19.85 32.61
CA LEU A 974 12.73 19.39 33.24
C LEU A 974 13.80 19.14 32.17
N PRO A 975 15.05 19.64 32.34
CA PRO A 975 16.13 19.41 31.39
C PRO A 975 16.36 17.91 31.13
N ARG A 976 16.48 17.53 29.84
CA ARG A 976 16.66 16.11 29.44
C ARG A 976 17.87 15.40 30.06
N LYS A 977 18.86 16.13 30.56
CA LYS A 977 20.03 15.58 31.27
C LYS A 977 19.75 15.24 32.75
N THR A 978 18.64 15.71 33.32
CA THR A 978 18.26 15.50 34.73
C THR A 978 16.90 14.82 34.92
N ARG A 979 16.11 14.58 33.86
CA ARG A 979 14.87 13.79 33.95
C ARG A 979 15.20 12.30 34.08
N GLY A 980 15.26 11.80 35.31
CA GLY A 980 15.44 10.36 35.59
C GLY A 980 14.15 9.59 35.29
N TRP A 981 14.25 8.42 34.66
CA TRP A 981 13.10 7.60 34.26
C TRP A 981 12.35 7.03 35.46
N ILE A 982 11.00 7.08 35.42
CA ILE A 982 10.14 6.42 36.41
C ILE A 982 9.22 5.45 35.66
N ALA A 983 9.27 4.16 36.01
CA ALA A 983 8.43 3.14 35.39
C ALA A 983 7.06 3.06 36.06
N VAL A 984 6.02 2.73 35.31
CA VAL A 984 4.65 2.65 35.81
C VAL A 984 4.15 1.22 35.63
N TYR A 985 3.62 0.64 36.71
CA TYR A 985 3.03 -0.69 36.72
C TYR A 985 1.65 -0.68 37.37
N ASP A 986 0.81 -1.62 36.97
CA ASP A 986 -0.41 -1.93 37.71
C ASP A 986 -0.05 -2.65 39.02
N TRP A 987 -0.72 -2.33 40.13
CA TRP A 987 -0.38 -2.91 41.44
C TRP A 987 -0.47 -4.45 41.49
N ARG A 988 -1.23 -5.08 40.59
CA ARG A 988 -1.30 -6.56 40.46
C ARG A 988 -0.01 -7.20 39.95
N VAL A 989 1.00 -6.40 39.58
CA VAL A 989 2.38 -6.86 39.43
C VAL A 989 2.87 -7.55 40.70
N LEU A 990 2.53 -7.04 41.89
CA LEU A 990 3.00 -7.57 43.19
C LEU A 990 2.59 -9.03 43.42
N GLN A 991 1.36 -9.39 43.05
CA GLN A 991 0.83 -10.77 43.12
C GLN A 991 1.68 -11.72 42.25
N HIS A 992 1.97 -11.30 41.03
CA HIS A 992 2.73 -12.09 40.08
C HIS A 992 4.23 -12.12 40.42
N LEU A 993 4.74 -11.10 41.12
CA LEU A 993 6.07 -11.12 41.72
C LEU A 993 6.15 -12.10 42.89
N GLY A 994 5.11 -12.26 43.71
CA GLY A 994 5.03 -13.33 44.71
C GLY A 994 5.17 -14.71 44.06
N VAL A 995 4.35 -15.00 43.04
CA VAL A 995 4.43 -16.23 42.22
C VAL A 995 5.80 -16.42 41.56
N MET A 996 6.49 -15.33 41.19
CA MET A 996 7.83 -15.38 40.59
C MET A 996 8.94 -15.60 41.62
N GLU A 997 8.79 -15.09 42.84
CA GLU A 997 9.80 -15.06 43.90
C GLU A 997 9.69 -16.22 44.91
N ASP A 998 8.52 -16.85 45.00
CA ASP A 998 8.32 -18.05 45.80
C ASP A 998 9.03 -19.26 45.16
N ASP A 999 10.01 -19.84 45.85
CA ASP A 999 10.76 -21.03 45.41
C ASP A 999 9.95 -22.35 45.57
N SER A 1000 8.80 -22.33 46.25
CA SER A 1000 7.89 -23.49 46.33
C SER A 1000 7.04 -23.66 45.06
N VAL A 1001 6.78 -22.58 44.32
CA VAL A 1001 5.99 -22.59 43.08
C VAL A 1001 6.84 -23.11 41.92
N LYS A 1002 6.71 -24.39 41.59
CA LYS A 1002 7.50 -25.03 40.51
C LYS A 1002 7.06 -24.62 39.11
N GLU A 1003 5.76 -24.41 38.89
CA GLU A 1003 5.20 -23.97 37.60
C GLU A 1003 4.71 -22.53 37.73
N LYS A 1004 5.47 -21.59 37.16
CA LYS A 1004 5.25 -20.15 37.32
C LYS A 1004 4.42 -19.61 36.15
N TYR A 1005 3.12 -19.43 36.38
CA TYR A 1005 2.14 -18.94 35.41
C TYR A 1005 1.86 -17.44 35.59
N PHE A 1006 1.86 -16.68 34.50
CA PHE A 1006 1.63 -15.22 34.49
C PHE A 1006 0.63 -14.78 33.41
N ASP A 1007 -0.59 -15.34 33.40
CA ASP A 1007 -1.61 -15.12 32.35
C ASP A 1007 -1.10 -15.37 30.91
N GLY A 1008 -0.18 -16.33 30.74
CA GLY A 1008 0.48 -16.62 29.46
C GLY A 1008 1.62 -15.67 29.06
N PHE A 1009 2.04 -14.75 29.92
CA PHE A 1009 3.22 -13.90 29.72
C PHE A 1009 4.49 -14.56 30.26
N GLN A 1010 5.65 -14.15 29.75
CA GLN A 1010 6.97 -14.71 30.14
C GLN A 1010 7.50 -14.17 31.47
N ASP A 1011 7.04 -12.99 31.92
CA ASP A 1011 7.41 -12.41 33.22
C ASP A 1011 6.32 -11.45 33.76
N PRO A 1012 6.22 -11.26 35.10
CA PRO A 1012 5.27 -10.36 35.74
C PRO A 1012 5.36 -8.91 35.27
N TRP A 1013 6.57 -8.43 35.00
CA TRP A 1013 6.82 -7.03 34.68
C TRP A 1013 6.17 -6.66 33.34
N ARG A 1014 6.32 -7.50 32.31
CA ARG A 1014 5.63 -7.32 31.02
C ARG A 1014 4.11 -7.38 31.14
N ARG A 1015 3.58 -8.28 31.97
CA ARG A 1015 2.14 -8.51 32.14
C ARG A 1015 1.41 -7.27 32.65
N TRP A 1016 2.07 -6.45 33.47
CA TRP A 1016 1.48 -5.32 34.19
C TRP A 1016 2.19 -3.97 33.96
N TYR A 1017 3.05 -3.85 32.95
CA TYR A 1017 3.71 -2.59 32.58
C TYR A 1017 2.73 -1.63 31.91
N CYS A 1018 2.61 -0.42 32.46
CA CYS A 1018 1.70 0.62 31.96
C CYS A 1018 2.44 1.70 31.14
N GLY A 1019 3.72 1.95 31.41
CA GLY A 1019 4.49 2.98 30.73
C GLY A 1019 5.72 3.49 31.50
N ILE A 1020 6.27 4.60 31.05
CA ILE A 1020 7.44 5.25 31.66
C ILE A 1020 7.33 6.78 31.47
N VAL A 1021 7.62 7.54 32.53
CA VAL A 1021 7.37 9.00 32.60
C VAL A 1021 8.60 9.79 33.03
#